data_AF-A0A936FMX1-F1
#
_entry.id   AF-A0A936FMX1-F1
#
_cell.length_a   1.000
_cell.length_b   1.000
_cell.length_c   1.000
_cell.angle_alpha   90.00
_cell.angle_beta   90.00
_cell.angle_gamma   90.00
#
_symmetry.space_group_name_H-M   'P 1'
#
loop_
_entity.id
_entity.type
_entity.pdbx_description
1 polymer ?
#
loop_
_entity_poly.entity_id
_entity_poly.type
_entity_poly.pdbx_seq_one_letter_code
_entity_poly.pdbx_strand_id
1 'polypeptide(L)'
;MASSLLVGYSANNVLPARLGELFRADFIGRRYGISRLSAIGTIFIERLLDMAVVVACAAAGVLWTMNQQASPSSPDVRRMLIAGLLAGSLLVGLASAFAVVMTAYSPRWLARRFPRCGSPSTPSRSGCSPSAAAEDTGAGCALGSRLVLQRPGDVGDAERGRHLAAAGDPRAARRDVGARRSDTVRAGKPRNAAVRVHHGPGDSRPLGGGQLRRRVAGPGILPRQRHDRRRRAVRGLVVAIRELERAWVGLAGTHLHCERPASSPLTAPWLLSSLHQRPDRYRHLEADLGGGKRIARGAGLSYSAASFGEGVVVQEMSSFNQVLAFDRDQRTVRVEAGLTVGDLLVWAGRNGLSFPVLPGYPLITVGGCIAADVHGKNPLRDGTFSDWVGSMTVFHPAQGFRSIDRASDPELFAATCGGFGLTGLIVDATLRLLPLPASNVSVRQVQVGSLLESVEALRRDPDVDFGYSWHDGAARGSRFGRGIMFFGTWTDEPCAGTGRSYRPMTSALRARFPLSLWNRATVAMANGAFRRLKIHRGTETKSSFDAAFPFAAQTLYHRFFGRPGLAEVQVLVPDASLERFVGELAALVDRVDPLLVMMSVKRFLGRQRSLAMSGSGSLFALDLARTGATARFLSEFDALVLDTGAQPNVAKDSRLPARIAAMALPHYESFRRRLAECDPEHLYRSELSRRLEL
;
A
#
# COMPACT_ATOMS: atom_id res chain seq x y z
N MET A 1 27.31 -33.95 -11.15
CA MET A 1 27.87 -32.57 -11.19
C MET A 1 29.39 -32.51 -11.07
N ALA A 2 30.04 -33.18 -10.11
CA ALA A 2 31.52 -33.16 -9.99
C ALA A 2 32.25 -33.51 -11.30
N SER A 3 31.79 -34.56 -12.01
CA SER A 3 32.32 -34.97 -13.33
C SER A 3 32.31 -33.86 -14.39
N SER A 4 31.25 -33.05 -14.47
CA SER A 4 31.18 -31.93 -15.42
C SER A 4 32.07 -30.73 -15.06
N LEU A 5 32.43 -30.56 -13.79
CA LEU A 5 33.43 -29.57 -13.36
C LEU A 5 34.84 -30.03 -13.74
N LEU A 6 35.16 -31.30 -13.46
CA LEU A 6 36.43 -31.94 -13.85
C LEU A 6 36.66 -31.87 -15.37
N VAL A 7 35.66 -32.21 -16.19
CA VAL A 7 35.76 -32.12 -17.67
C VAL A 7 36.06 -30.69 -18.15
N GLY A 8 35.42 -29.66 -17.55
CA GLY A 8 35.71 -28.27 -17.87
C GLY A 8 37.13 -27.85 -17.47
N TYR A 9 37.57 -28.26 -16.28
CA TYR A 9 38.90 -27.97 -15.76
C TYR A 9 40.01 -28.64 -16.58
N SER A 10 39.84 -29.93 -16.93
CA SER A 10 40.75 -30.65 -17.83
C SER A 10 40.82 -30.00 -19.21
N ALA A 11 39.69 -29.59 -19.78
CA ALA A 11 39.67 -28.88 -21.06
C ALA A 11 40.34 -27.49 -20.99
N ASN A 12 40.25 -26.79 -19.85
CA ASN A 12 40.94 -25.51 -19.61
C ASN A 12 42.47 -25.64 -19.51
N ASN A 13 43.01 -26.84 -19.29
CA ASN A 13 44.46 -27.10 -19.31
C ASN A 13 45.01 -27.32 -20.73
N VAL A 14 44.13 -27.56 -21.71
CA VAL A 14 44.50 -27.81 -23.13
C VAL A 14 44.09 -26.64 -24.03
N LEU A 15 42.97 -25.98 -23.72
CA LEU A 15 42.41 -24.89 -24.52
C LEU A 15 42.71 -23.51 -23.89
N PRO A 16 43.25 -22.55 -24.66
CA PRO A 16 43.56 -21.21 -24.14
C PRO A 16 42.29 -20.43 -23.73
N ALA A 17 42.50 -19.32 -23.02
CA ALA A 17 41.45 -18.35 -22.66
C ALA A 17 40.22 -18.94 -21.93
N ARG A 18 40.37 -20.08 -21.24
CA ARG A 18 39.28 -20.82 -20.55
C ARG A 18 38.14 -21.30 -21.47
N LEU A 19 38.45 -21.62 -22.73
CA LEU A 19 37.47 -22.19 -23.67
C LEU A 19 36.92 -23.56 -23.24
N GLY A 20 37.55 -24.24 -22.28
CA GLY A 20 37.03 -25.45 -21.65
C GLY A 20 35.71 -25.25 -20.89
N GLU A 21 35.35 -24.01 -20.50
CA GLU A 21 34.00 -23.71 -19.97
C GLU A 21 32.91 -23.82 -21.05
N LEU A 22 33.22 -23.51 -22.32
CA LEU A 22 32.29 -23.75 -23.44
C LEU A 22 32.17 -25.25 -23.73
N PHE A 23 33.27 -26.00 -23.59
CA PHE A 23 33.27 -27.46 -23.69
C PHE A 23 32.43 -28.10 -22.56
N ARG A 24 32.55 -27.60 -21.32
CA ARG A 24 31.69 -27.95 -20.17
C ARG A 24 30.21 -27.67 -20.47
N ALA A 25 29.89 -26.52 -21.08
CA ALA A 25 28.52 -26.19 -21.44
C ALA A 25 27.92 -27.13 -22.52
N ASP A 26 28.70 -27.48 -23.55
CA ASP A 26 28.27 -28.45 -24.56
C ASP A 26 28.15 -29.86 -23.97
N PHE A 27 29.11 -30.31 -23.15
CA PHE A 27 29.07 -31.58 -22.44
C PHE A 27 27.83 -31.71 -21.54
N ILE A 28 27.51 -30.67 -20.76
CA ILE A 28 26.30 -30.61 -19.93
C ILE A 28 25.04 -30.67 -20.82
N GLY A 29 25.01 -29.91 -21.92
CA GLY A 29 23.87 -29.91 -22.84
C GLY A 29 23.62 -31.28 -23.48
N ARG A 30 24.67 -31.95 -23.97
CA ARG A 30 24.57 -33.30 -24.54
C ARG A 30 24.21 -34.37 -23.51
N ARG A 31 24.73 -34.28 -22.27
CA ARG A 31 24.56 -35.33 -21.25
C ARG A 31 23.26 -35.23 -20.45
N TYR A 32 22.67 -34.04 -20.32
CA TYR A 32 21.49 -33.80 -19.49
C TYR A 32 20.30 -33.15 -20.23
N GLY A 33 20.37 -32.99 -21.56
CA GLY A 33 19.27 -32.44 -22.37
C GLY A 33 19.00 -30.94 -22.19
N ILE A 34 19.84 -30.23 -21.44
CA ILE A 34 19.70 -28.80 -21.14
C ILE A 34 20.16 -27.98 -22.35
N SER A 35 19.49 -26.86 -22.66
CA SER A 35 19.93 -25.99 -23.76
C SER A 35 21.35 -25.46 -23.51
N ARG A 36 22.20 -25.47 -24.54
CA ARG A 36 23.58 -24.95 -24.47
C ARG A 36 23.63 -23.50 -23.95
N LEU A 37 22.67 -22.66 -24.36
CA LEU A 37 22.54 -21.28 -23.87
C LEU A 37 22.24 -21.22 -22.36
N SER A 38 21.39 -22.12 -21.86
CA SER A 38 21.07 -22.22 -20.43
C SER A 38 22.30 -22.66 -19.62
N ALA A 39 23.07 -23.63 -20.13
CA ALA A 39 24.32 -24.07 -19.49
C ALA A 39 25.36 -22.94 -19.43
N ILE A 40 25.59 -22.23 -20.54
CA ILE A 40 26.45 -21.02 -20.57
C ILE A 40 25.94 -19.97 -19.58
N GLY A 41 24.63 -19.73 -19.51
CA GLY A 41 24.02 -18.82 -18.55
C GLY A 41 24.29 -19.19 -17.09
N THR A 42 24.26 -20.47 -16.73
CA THR A 42 24.62 -20.92 -15.37
C THR A 42 26.10 -20.70 -15.05
N ILE A 43 27.00 -20.95 -16.01
CA ILE A 43 28.45 -20.69 -15.83
C ILE A 43 28.73 -19.19 -15.71
N PHE A 44 28.02 -18.33 -16.45
CA PHE A 44 28.14 -16.89 -16.33
C PHE A 44 27.72 -16.39 -14.93
N ILE A 45 26.63 -16.93 -14.37
CA ILE A 45 26.18 -16.61 -13.01
C ILE A 45 27.20 -17.11 -11.96
N GLU A 46 27.74 -18.32 -12.12
CA GLU A 46 28.81 -18.88 -11.30
C GLU A 46 30.01 -17.93 -11.22
N ARG A 47 30.52 -17.46 -12.38
CA ARG A 47 31.67 -16.54 -12.42
C ARG A 47 31.36 -15.13 -11.92
N LEU A 48 30.12 -14.65 -12.04
CA LEU A 48 29.69 -13.37 -11.48
C LEU A 48 29.64 -13.42 -9.94
N LEU A 49 29.25 -14.56 -9.37
CA LEU A 49 29.31 -14.80 -7.93
C LEU A 49 30.76 -14.93 -7.42
N ASP A 50 31.62 -15.68 -8.11
CA ASP A 50 33.07 -15.75 -7.79
C ASP A 50 33.69 -14.35 -7.73
N MET A 51 33.45 -13.53 -8.75
CA MET A 51 33.95 -12.16 -8.84
C MET A 51 33.43 -11.28 -7.70
N ALA A 52 32.15 -11.43 -7.32
CA ALA A 52 31.59 -10.72 -6.17
C ALA A 52 32.26 -11.13 -4.85
N VAL A 53 32.59 -12.41 -4.67
CA VAL A 53 33.35 -12.91 -3.51
C VAL A 53 34.78 -12.36 -3.50
N VAL A 54 35.50 -12.39 -4.63
CA VAL A 54 36.86 -11.83 -4.74
C VAL A 54 36.88 -10.34 -4.41
N VAL A 55 35.92 -9.55 -4.93
CA VAL A 55 35.79 -8.12 -4.61
C VAL A 55 35.45 -7.90 -3.13
N ALA A 56 34.59 -8.74 -2.53
CA ALA A 56 34.27 -8.66 -1.10
C ALA A 56 35.50 -8.98 -0.22
N CYS A 57 36.28 -9.99 -0.55
CA CYS A 57 37.53 -10.34 0.15
C CYS A 57 38.58 -9.23 0.01
N ALA A 58 38.74 -8.64 -1.17
CA ALA A 58 39.64 -7.51 -1.38
C ALA A 58 39.21 -6.28 -0.58
N ALA A 59 37.91 -5.96 -0.57
CA ALA A 59 37.36 -4.88 0.25
C ALA A 59 37.52 -5.14 1.75
N ALA A 60 37.35 -6.38 2.22
CA ALA A 60 37.60 -6.77 3.60
C ALA A 60 39.07 -6.61 4.00
N GLY A 61 40.01 -6.98 3.12
CA GLY A 61 41.45 -6.76 3.34
C GLY A 61 41.83 -5.27 3.42
N VAL A 62 41.24 -4.42 2.57
CA VAL A 62 41.40 -2.96 2.65
C VAL A 62 40.79 -2.40 3.94
N LEU A 63 39.61 -2.84 4.36
CA LEU A 63 39.01 -2.41 5.63
C LEU A 63 39.81 -2.88 6.85
N TRP A 64 40.35 -4.10 6.82
CA TRP A 64 41.22 -4.64 7.87
C TRP A 64 42.52 -3.85 8.00
N THR A 65 43.21 -3.58 6.89
CA THR A 65 44.43 -2.77 6.89
C THR A 65 44.19 -1.33 7.31
N MET A 66 43.05 -0.73 6.94
CA MET A 66 42.63 0.58 7.45
C MET A 66 42.28 0.58 8.95
N ASN A 67 41.85 -0.56 9.52
CA ASN A 67 41.53 -0.70 10.93
C ASN A 67 42.79 -0.83 11.81
N GLN A 68 43.86 -1.47 11.30
CA GLN A 68 45.12 -1.73 12.01
C GLN A 68 46.05 -0.50 12.18
N GLN A 69 45.50 0.72 12.12
CA GLN A 69 46.24 2.00 12.22
C GLN A 69 47.44 2.17 11.28
N ALA A 70 47.53 1.38 10.20
CA ALA A 70 48.59 1.50 9.21
C ALA A 70 48.54 2.89 8.54
N SER A 71 49.61 3.67 8.71
CA SER A 71 49.60 5.07 8.27
C SER A 71 49.41 5.18 6.74
N PRO A 72 48.43 5.98 6.26
CA PRO A 72 48.05 6.03 4.84
C PRO A 72 49.09 6.71 3.94
N SER A 73 50.25 7.13 4.49
CA SER A 73 51.41 7.62 3.75
C SER A 73 52.29 6.52 3.16
N SER A 74 52.14 5.26 3.60
CA SER A 74 52.96 4.15 3.08
C SER A 74 52.73 3.91 1.58
N PRO A 75 53.80 3.74 0.77
CA PRO A 75 53.66 3.66 -0.69
C PRO A 75 52.90 2.40 -1.13
N ASP A 76 52.98 1.31 -0.37
CA ASP A 76 52.38 0.02 -0.72
C ASP A 76 50.87 -0.04 -0.45
N VAL A 77 50.39 0.60 0.62
CA VAL A 77 48.94 0.83 0.80
C VAL A 77 48.40 1.71 -0.34
N ARG A 78 49.15 2.72 -0.78
CA ARG A 78 48.78 3.53 -1.95
C ARG A 78 48.75 2.72 -3.25
N ARG A 79 49.72 1.81 -3.46
CA ARG A 79 49.75 0.88 -4.60
C ARG A 79 48.56 -0.08 -4.57
N MET A 80 48.23 -0.69 -3.43
CA MET A 80 47.06 -1.58 -3.27
C MET A 80 45.74 -0.85 -3.56
N LEU A 81 45.56 0.37 -3.05
CA LEU A 81 44.35 1.17 -3.29
C LEU A 81 44.19 1.54 -4.78
N ILE A 82 45.29 1.91 -5.46
CA ILE A 82 45.29 2.19 -6.90
C ILE A 82 44.98 0.91 -7.70
N ALA A 83 45.61 -0.23 -7.36
CA ALA A 83 45.35 -1.51 -8.03
C ALA A 83 43.89 -1.96 -7.87
N GLY A 84 43.32 -1.83 -6.67
CA GLY A 84 41.91 -2.14 -6.39
C GLY A 84 40.94 -1.23 -7.16
N LEU A 85 41.26 0.08 -7.27
CA LEU A 85 40.47 1.02 -8.08
C LEU A 85 40.55 0.72 -9.58
N LEU A 86 41.72 0.35 -10.11
CA LEU A 86 41.90 -0.04 -11.51
C LEU A 86 41.15 -1.35 -11.82
N ALA A 87 41.29 -2.37 -10.98
CA ALA A 87 40.58 -3.65 -11.11
C ALA A 87 39.06 -3.46 -11.06
N GLY A 88 38.55 -2.66 -10.10
CA GLY A 88 37.14 -2.31 -10.00
C GLY A 88 36.62 -1.51 -11.21
N SER A 89 37.44 -0.63 -11.77
CA SER A 89 37.08 0.15 -12.97
C SER A 89 37.01 -0.73 -14.23
N LEU A 90 37.96 -1.67 -14.39
CA LEU A 90 37.96 -2.65 -15.48
C LEU A 90 36.72 -3.58 -15.39
N LEU A 91 36.37 -4.01 -14.17
CA LEU A 91 35.16 -4.77 -13.87
C LEU A 91 33.89 -4.05 -14.34
N VAL A 92 33.74 -2.76 -13.99
CA VAL A 92 32.59 -1.94 -14.40
C VAL A 92 32.60 -1.72 -15.91
N GLY A 93 33.76 -1.53 -16.54
CA GLY A 93 33.92 -1.41 -17.98
C GLY A 93 33.44 -2.65 -18.73
N LEU A 94 33.92 -3.84 -18.32
CA LEU A 94 33.54 -5.12 -18.92
C LEU A 94 32.04 -5.42 -18.74
N ALA A 95 31.49 -5.19 -17.54
CA ALA A 95 30.06 -5.36 -17.27
C ALA A 95 29.20 -4.40 -18.11
N SER A 96 29.64 -3.16 -18.30
CA SER A 96 28.96 -2.16 -19.13
C SER A 96 29.01 -2.52 -20.62
N ALA A 97 30.18 -2.94 -21.13
CA ALA A 97 30.34 -3.40 -22.50
C ALA A 97 29.45 -4.62 -22.80
N PHE A 98 29.41 -5.59 -21.88
CA PHE A 98 28.52 -6.75 -22.00
C PHE A 98 27.03 -6.35 -21.99
N ALA A 99 26.62 -5.40 -21.14
CA ALA A 99 25.26 -4.87 -21.14
C ALA A 99 24.90 -4.13 -22.45
N VAL A 100 25.84 -3.38 -23.04
CA VAL A 100 25.67 -2.76 -24.37
C VAL A 100 25.53 -3.81 -25.47
N VAL A 101 26.34 -4.87 -25.46
CA VAL A 101 26.20 -6.00 -26.41
C VAL A 101 24.82 -6.68 -26.24
N MET A 102 24.42 -7.01 -25.01
CA MET A 102 23.15 -7.68 -24.73
C MET A 102 21.90 -6.81 -25.04
N THR A 103 22.03 -5.49 -25.07
CA THR A 103 20.94 -4.56 -25.43
C THR A 103 20.91 -4.25 -26.93
N ALA A 104 22.07 -4.18 -27.60
CA ALA A 104 22.17 -4.02 -29.06
C ALA A 104 21.70 -5.28 -29.80
N TYR A 105 22.14 -6.46 -29.38
CA TYR A 105 21.79 -7.75 -30.01
C TYR A 105 20.47 -8.31 -29.47
N SER A 106 19.38 -7.56 -29.67
CA SER A 106 18.03 -8.04 -29.31
C SER A 106 17.63 -9.32 -30.08
N PRO A 107 16.80 -10.23 -29.52
CA PRO A 107 16.54 -11.56 -30.10
C PRO A 107 15.96 -11.57 -31.53
N ARG A 108 15.41 -10.44 -31.99
CA ARG A 108 14.78 -10.28 -33.32
C ARG A 108 15.77 -10.37 -34.48
N TRP A 109 17.07 -10.14 -34.25
CA TRP A 109 18.09 -10.25 -35.29
C TRP A 109 18.50 -11.72 -35.54
N LEU A 110 18.80 -12.47 -34.46
CA LEU A 110 19.17 -13.89 -34.53
C LEU A 110 18.07 -14.76 -35.16
N ALA A 111 16.81 -14.51 -34.81
CA ALA A 111 15.66 -15.23 -35.35
C ALA A 111 15.48 -15.11 -36.88
N ARG A 112 16.15 -14.15 -37.53
CA ARG A 112 16.15 -13.97 -39.00
C ARG A 112 17.37 -14.60 -39.71
N ARG A 113 18.39 -15.01 -38.97
CA ARG A 113 19.66 -15.52 -39.54
C ARG A 113 19.81 -17.04 -39.47
N PHE A 114 19.07 -17.70 -38.58
CA PHE A 114 19.08 -19.16 -38.40
C PHE A 114 17.66 -19.74 -38.31
N PRO A 115 17.01 -20.09 -39.44
CA PRO A 115 15.85 -20.96 -39.41
C PRO A 115 16.24 -22.34 -38.82
N ARG A 116 15.32 -22.99 -38.11
CA ARG A 116 15.59 -24.26 -37.40
C ARG A 116 15.67 -25.42 -38.39
N CYS A 117 16.81 -26.08 -38.49
CA CYS A 117 16.92 -27.41 -39.10
C CYS A 117 16.61 -28.50 -38.06
N GLY A 118 15.87 -29.53 -38.49
CA GLY A 118 15.72 -30.80 -37.77
C GLY A 118 14.62 -30.86 -36.70
N SER A 119 13.47 -31.41 -37.08
CA SER A 119 12.58 -32.12 -36.15
C SER A 119 13.02 -33.59 -36.04
N PRO A 120 12.91 -34.26 -34.87
CA PRO A 120 13.10 -35.71 -34.78
C PRO A 120 12.07 -36.47 -35.62
N SER A 121 12.46 -37.61 -36.18
CA SER A 121 11.57 -38.49 -36.96
C SER A 121 10.67 -39.32 -36.06
N THR A 122 9.41 -39.47 -36.47
CA THR A 122 8.49 -40.50 -35.95
C THR A 122 8.80 -41.86 -36.59
N PRO A 123 8.89 -42.96 -35.83
CA PRO A 123 8.85 -44.30 -36.41
C PRO A 123 7.46 -44.62 -36.96
N SER A 124 7.35 -45.61 -37.84
CA SER A 124 6.11 -46.03 -38.51
C SER A 124 5.93 -47.55 -38.50
N ARG A 125 4.75 -48.01 -38.96
CA ARG A 125 4.27 -49.42 -39.03
C ARG A 125 3.79 -50.00 -37.68
N SER A 126 2.76 -50.85 -37.62
CA SER A 126 1.71 -51.23 -38.61
C SER A 126 0.66 -52.13 -37.94
N GLY A 127 -0.63 -52.07 -38.33
CA GLY A 127 -1.62 -53.06 -37.92
C GLY A 127 -3.07 -52.77 -38.30
N CYS A 128 -3.71 -53.74 -38.96
CA CYS A 128 -5.15 -53.88 -39.30
C CYS A 128 -6.06 -53.93 -38.05
N SER A 129 -7.39 -53.78 -38.06
CA SER A 129 -8.41 -53.59 -39.14
C SER A 129 -9.72 -52.96 -38.56
N PRO A 130 -10.72 -52.55 -39.36
CA PRO A 130 -11.84 -51.70 -38.92
C PRO A 130 -13.23 -52.38 -38.81
N SER A 131 -14.20 -51.69 -38.15
CA SER A 131 -15.65 -51.91 -38.34
C SER A 131 -16.49 -50.66 -38.00
N ALA A 132 -17.37 -50.26 -38.94
CA ALA A 132 -18.71 -49.61 -38.85
C ALA A 132 -19.18 -48.82 -37.60
N ALA A 133 -20.04 -47.78 -37.68
CA ALA A 133 -20.58 -46.95 -38.80
C ALA A 133 -21.41 -45.75 -38.23
N ALA A 134 -21.96 -44.91 -39.11
CA ALA A 134 -22.75 -43.67 -38.90
C ALA A 134 -21.95 -42.45 -38.34
N GLU A 135 -21.90 -41.24 -38.92
CA GLU A 135 -22.88 -40.39 -39.67
C GLU A 135 -23.90 -39.69 -38.74
N ASP A 136 -24.15 -38.37 -38.80
CA ASP A 136 -23.49 -37.20 -39.43
C ASP A 136 -24.00 -35.89 -38.70
N THR A 137 -23.75 -34.60 -38.96
CA THR A 137 -23.10 -33.76 -40.00
C THR A 137 -22.37 -32.56 -39.33
N GLY A 138 -21.60 -31.70 -40.02
CA GLY A 138 -22.15 -30.45 -40.60
C GLY A 138 -21.99 -29.21 -39.71
N ALA A 139 -20.78 -28.73 -39.37
CA ALA A 139 -19.79 -28.06 -40.23
C ALA A 139 -20.17 -26.62 -40.67
N GLY A 140 -19.29 -25.64 -40.45
CA GLY A 140 -19.52 -24.22 -40.78
C GLY A 140 -18.38 -23.29 -40.34
N CYS A 141 -17.29 -23.24 -41.10
CA CYS A 141 -16.07 -22.51 -40.71
C CYS A 141 -16.12 -20.99 -40.94
N ALA A 142 -15.76 -20.26 -39.88
CA ALA A 142 -14.78 -19.17 -39.84
C ALA A 142 -14.56 -18.25 -41.07
N LEU A 143 -14.63 -16.95 -40.81
CA LEU A 143 -13.75 -15.94 -41.41
C LEU A 143 -13.59 -14.76 -40.45
N GLY A 144 -12.46 -14.06 -40.50
CA GLY A 144 -12.17 -12.93 -39.62
C GLY A 144 -11.42 -11.82 -40.36
N SER A 145 -11.79 -10.57 -40.08
CA SER A 145 -11.14 -9.39 -40.65
C SER A 145 -11.12 -8.24 -39.63
N ARG A 146 -10.07 -7.42 -39.70
CA ARG A 146 -10.02 -6.10 -39.07
C ARG A 146 -10.66 -5.09 -40.01
N LEU A 147 -11.31 -4.04 -39.50
CA LEU A 147 -10.90 -2.67 -39.85
C LEU A 147 -11.46 -1.58 -38.91
N VAL A 148 -10.68 -0.49 -38.81
CA VAL A 148 -11.04 0.94 -38.65
C VAL A 148 -12.16 1.38 -37.67
N LEU A 149 -11.76 2.29 -36.78
CA LEU A 149 -12.65 3.22 -36.06
C LEU A 149 -13.01 4.42 -36.96
N GLN A 150 -14.29 4.78 -37.03
CA GLN A 150 -14.74 6.13 -37.41
C GLN A 150 -15.75 6.65 -36.37
N ARG A 151 -15.78 7.97 -36.20
CA ARG A 151 -16.83 8.69 -35.43
C ARG A 151 -17.87 9.23 -36.41
N PRO A 152 -19.17 9.19 -36.07
CA PRO A 152 -20.13 10.20 -36.52
C PRO A 152 -19.95 11.51 -35.72
N GLY A 153 -20.40 12.62 -36.29
CA GLY A 153 -20.56 13.92 -35.63
C GLY A 153 -21.99 14.44 -35.81
N ASP A 154 -22.27 15.64 -35.31
CA ASP A 154 -23.62 16.20 -35.17
C ASP A 154 -24.28 16.66 -36.49
N VAL A 155 -25.49 16.16 -36.75
CA VAL A 155 -26.63 16.78 -37.49
C VAL A 155 -27.90 16.08 -36.98
N GLY A 156 -29.07 16.69 -36.74
CA GLY A 156 -29.54 18.08 -36.79
C GLY A 156 -31.00 18.15 -36.32
N ASP A 157 -31.61 19.33 -36.23
CA ASP A 157 -32.98 19.52 -35.68
C ASP A 157 -34.11 18.86 -36.50
N ALA A 158 -35.11 18.26 -35.81
CA ALA A 158 -36.52 18.70 -35.86
C ALA A 158 -37.49 17.74 -35.10
N GLU A 159 -38.27 18.28 -34.15
CA GLU A 159 -39.76 18.32 -34.14
C GLU A 159 -40.33 18.62 -32.73
N ARG A 160 -41.59 19.08 -32.65
CA ARG A 160 -42.30 19.44 -31.39
C ARG A 160 -43.69 18.80 -31.34
N GLY A 161 -43.97 17.98 -30.30
CA GLY A 161 -45.06 16.98 -30.37
C GLY A 161 -46.19 16.98 -29.32
N ARG A 162 -46.23 17.90 -28.34
CA ARG A 162 -47.31 18.07 -27.32
C ARG A 162 -47.50 16.92 -26.30
N HIS A 163 -47.66 17.26 -25.01
CA HIS A 163 -48.92 17.02 -24.29
C HIS A 163 -49.01 17.79 -22.95
N LEU A 164 -50.06 18.62 -22.85
CA LEU A 164 -50.86 19.02 -21.69
C LEU A 164 -50.29 18.96 -20.25
N ALA A 165 -50.19 20.14 -19.62
CA ALA A 165 -50.57 20.39 -18.22
C ALA A 165 -51.13 21.83 -18.13
N ALA A 166 -52.07 22.11 -17.22
CA ALA A 166 -52.78 23.40 -17.15
C ALA A 166 -53.14 23.82 -15.71
N ALA A 167 -53.37 25.13 -15.53
CA ALA A 167 -53.68 25.85 -14.27
C ALA A 167 -52.56 25.82 -13.19
N GLY A 168 -52.43 26.84 -12.33
CA GLY A 168 -53.10 28.15 -12.30
C GLY A 168 -52.67 28.99 -11.08
N ASP A 169 -52.60 30.32 -11.25
CA ASP A 169 -52.40 31.35 -10.21
C ASP A 169 -53.56 32.36 -10.36
N PRO A 170 -54.17 32.89 -9.27
CA PRO A 170 -53.61 34.11 -8.68
C PRO A 170 -53.69 34.22 -7.14
N ARG A 171 -52.69 34.89 -6.57
CA ARG A 171 -52.67 35.44 -5.18
C ARG A 171 -53.63 36.63 -4.98
N ALA A 172 -54.17 36.83 -3.76
CA ALA A 172 -54.60 38.15 -3.26
C ALA A 172 -54.80 38.24 -1.72
N ALA A 173 -54.80 39.47 -1.18
CA ALA A 173 -55.17 39.92 0.20
C ALA A 173 -54.26 39.46 1.38
N ARG A 174 -53.57 40.34 2.16
CA ARG A 174 -54.00 41.45 3.07
C ARG A 174 -54.55 40.91 4.41
N ARG A 175 -54.31 41.51 5.60
CA ARG A 175 -54.08 42.94 5.98
C ARG A 175 -52.78 43.19 6.79
N ASP A 176 -52.82 43.95 7.90
CA ASP A 176 -52.26 45.32 8.10
C ASP A 176 -51.82 45.46 9.60
N VAL A 177 -51.15 46.47 10.22
CA VAL A 177 -50.49 47.76 9.85
C VAL A 177 -49.51 48.20 10.99
N GLY A 178 -48.52 49.08 10.75
CA GLY A 178 -47.75 49.79 11.80
C GLY A 178 -46.29 50.15 11.40
N ALA A 179 -45.99 51.28 10.74
CA ALA A 179 -45.88 52.67 11.26
C ALA A 179 -44.59 52.93 12.10
N ARG A 180 -43.72 53.93 11.85
CA ARG A 180 -43.74 55.14 10.97
C ARG A 180 -42.40 55.35 10.19
N ARG A 181 -42.29 56.45 9.42
CA ARG A 181 -41.11 56.87 8.62
C ARG A 181 -40.74 58.35 8.85
N SER A 182 -39.43 58.65 8.82
CA SER A 182 -38.75 59.89 8.37
C SER A 182 -37.23 59.72 8.65
N ASP A 183 -36.25 60.09 7.80
CA ASP A 183 -36.32 60.74 6.48
C ASP A 183 -35.17 60.33 5.51
N THR A 184 -35.17 60.98 4.33
CA THR A 184 -34.34 60.72 3.13
C THR A 184 -32.93 61.39 3.18
N VAL A 185 -31.95 61.25 2.25
CA VAL A 185 -31.93 60.79 0.84
C VAL A 185 -30.50 60.38 0.31
N ARG A 186 -30.44 59.62 -0.80
CA ARG A 186 -29.34 59.37 -1.80
C ARG A 186 -27.88 59.01 -1.41
N ALA A 187 -27.55 57.74 -1.67
CA ALA A 187 -26.69 57.24 -2.79
C ALA A 187 -25.26 57.82 -3.07
N GLY A 188 -24.29 56.90 -3.25
CA GLY A 188 -23.03 57.14 -3.97
C GLY A 188 -21.96 56.04 -3.81
N LYS A 189 -21.58 55.35 -4.91
CA LYS A 189 -20.30 54.60 -5.03
C LYS A 189 -19.25 55.55 -5.63
N PRO A 190 -17.96 55.44 -5.28
CA PRO A 190 -17.05 54.65 -6.13
C PRO A 190 -15.96 53.87 -5.36
N ARG A 191 -14.94 53.37 -6.09
CA ARG A 191 -13.82 52.54 -5.61
C ARG A 191 -12.46 53.25 -5.81
N ASN A 192 -11.48 52.84 -5.01
CA ASN A 192 -10.03 52.84 -5.27
C ASN A 192 -9.29 54.16 -5.58
N ALA A 193 -8.33 54.51 -4.72
CA ALA A 193 -7.02 55.05 -5.09
C ALA A 193 -5.98 54.68 -4.01
N ALA A 194 -4.68 54.71 -4.33
CA ALA A 194 -3.59 54.43 -3.40
C ALA A 194 -2.53 55.55 -3.45
N VAL A 195 -1.78 55.76 -2.36
CA VAL A 195 -0.77 56.83 -2.24
C VAL A 195 0.51 56.30 -1.57
N ARG A 196 1.68 56.80 -2.01
CA ARG A 196 3.02 56.58 -1.42
C ARG A 196 3.56 57.88 -0.80
N VAL A 197 4.59 57.78 0.04
CA VAL A 197 5.15 58.87 0.87
C VAL A 197 6.61 59.20 0.50
N HIS A 198 6.94 60.51 0.39
CA HIS A 198 8.25 61.20 0.43
C HIS A 198 7.92 62.72 0.59
N HIS A 199 8.73 63.66 1.10
CA HIS A 199 10.06 63.67 1.76
C HIS A 199 10.14 64.90 2.73
N GLY A 200 11.13 65.00 3.62
CA GLY A 200 12.22 65.98 3.40
C GLY A 200 12.53 66.85 4.65
N PRO A 201 13.67 67.58 4.71
CA PRO A 201 14.72 67.30 5.72
C PRO A 201 15.15 68.47 6.64
N GLY A 202 16.03 68.22 7.63
CA GLY A 202 16.64 69.24 8.52
C GLY A 202 17.83 68.74 9.38
N ASP A 203 18.86 69.57 9.57
CA ASP A 203 20.29 69.26 9.78
C ASP A 203 20.85 69.13 11.25
N SER A 204 22.19 68.93 11.36
CA SER A 204 23.13 69.43 12.43
C SER A 204 23.66 68.58 13.63
N ARG A 205 24.61 67.66 13.34
CA ARG A 205 26.01 67.52 13.89
C ARG A 205 26.36 67.36 15.43
N PRO A 206 27.62 66.92 15.79
CA PRO A 206 27.88 66.07 16.97
C PRO A 206 29.01 66.51 17.95
N LEU A 207 29.36 65.68 18.96
CA LEU A 207 30.71 65.64 19.59
C LEU A 207 31.06 64.35 20.38
N GLY A 208 32.30 63.85 20.23
CA GLY A 208 33.15 63.25 21.28
C GLY A 208 32.84 61.86 21.93
N GLY A 209 33.76 60.89 21.78
CA GLY A 209 33.83 59.68 22.64
C GLY A 209 34.55 58.47 22.00
N GLY A 210 35.78 58.15 22.44
CA GLY A 210 36.65 57.16 21.76
C GLY A 210 36.53 55.70 22.25
N GLN A 211 36.87 54.73 21.38
CA GLN A 211 37.06 53.31 21.73
C GLN A 211 38.37 52.74 21.15
N LEU A 212 39.04 51.86 21.91
CA LEU A 212 40.23 51.13 21.45
C LEU A 212 39.88 49.90 20.59
N ARG A 213 40.78 49.56 19.67
CA ARG A 213 40.68 48.36 18.82
C ARG A 213 41.02 47.06 19.55
N ARG A 214 40.20 46.02 19.39
CA ARG A 214 40.66 44.63 19.22
C ARG A 214 39.91 43.95 18.08
N ARG A 215 40.60 43.12 17.31
CA ARG A 215 40.03 42.33 16.20
C ARG A 215 39.40 41.03 16.73
N VAL A 216 38.28 40.63 16.16
CA VAL A 216 37.78 39.24 16.17
C VAL A 216 37.46 38.86 14.72
N ALA A 217 37.82 37.64 14.32
CA ALA A 217 37.64 37.16 12.95
C ALA A 217 36.27 36.50 12.74
N GLY A 218 35.66 36.70 11.57
CA GLY A 218 34.39 36.07 11.21
C GLY A 218 34.54 34.59 10.80
N PRO A 219 33.49 33.76 10.98
CA PRO A 219 33.53 32.34 10.63
C PRO A 219 33.48 32.11 9.11
N GLY A 220 34.39 31.26 8.60
CA GLY A 220 34.52 30.96 7.17
C GLY A 220 33.45 30.03 6.59
N ILE A 221 33.11 30.23 5.32
CA ILE A 221 32.10 29.45 4.60
C ILE A 221 32.67 28.08 4.16
N LEU A 222 32.07 26.98 4.61
CA LEU A 222 32.41 25.62 4.16
C LEU A 222 31.72 25.27 2.82
N PRO A 223 32.41 24.57 1.89
CA PRO A 223 31.96 24.45 0.50
C PRO A 223 30.84 23.41 0.27
N ARG A 224 29.80 23.83 -0.47
CA ARG A 224 28.59 23.04 -0.81
C ARG A 224 28.82 21.66 -1.49
N GLN A 225 30.00 21.40 -2.07
CA GLN A 225 30.20 20.25 -2.97
C GLN A 225 30.08 18.85 -2.32
N ARG A 226 30.39 18.68 -1.02
CA ARG A 226 30.28 17.35 -0.36
C ARG A 226 28.83 16.84 -0.30
N HIS A 227 27.83 17.73 -0.32
CA HIS A 227 26.43 17.36 -0.21
C HIS A 227 25.87 16.71 -1.48
N ASP A 228 26.34 17.12 -2.66
CA ASP A 228 25.78 16.66 -3.94
C ASP A 228 26.32 15.30 -4.37
N ARG A 229 27.61 14.99 -4.12
CA ARG A 229 28.17 13.65 -4.36
C ARG A 229 27.38 12.55 -3.61
N ARG A 230 26.93 12.81 -2.38
CA ARG A 230 26.06 11.89 -1.61
C ARG A 230 24.66 11.75 -2.22
N ARG A 231 24.07 12.82 -2.76
CA ARG A 231 22.77 12.75 -3.48
C ARG A 231 22.88 11.89 -4.74
N ARG A 232 23.98 11.99 -5.49
CA ARG A 232 24.23 11.16 -6.69
C ARG A 232 24.41 9.68 -6.33
N ALA A 233 25.17 9.35 -5.29
CA ALA A 233 25.35 7.96 -4.84
C ALA A 233 24.04 7.27 -4.43
N VAL A 234 23.18 7.95 -3.67
CA VAL A 234 21.87 7.40 -3.26
C VAL A 234 20.93 7.24 -4.45
N ARG A 235 20.92 8.19 -5.41
CA ARG A 235 20.19 8.01 -6.68
C ARG A 235 20.71 6.81 -7.47
N GLY A 236 22.03 6.62 -7.55
CA GLY A 236 22.65 5.46 -8.20
C GLY A 236 22.20 4.12 -7.62
N LEU A 237 22.17 3.99 -6.29
CA LEU A 237 21.68 2.79 -5.61
C LEU A 237 20.20 2.50 -5.91
N VAL A 238 19.34 3.52 -5.90
CA VAL A 238 17.92 3.38 -6.24
C VAL A 238 17.71 3.01 -7.71
N VAL A 239 18.55 3.52 -8.63
CA VAL A 239 18.53 3.11 -10.04
C VAL A 239 19.00 1.67 -10.21
N ALA A 240 20.10 1.26 -9.57
CA ALA A 240 20.60 -0.12 -9.63
C ALA A 240 19.57 -1.15 -9.13
N ILE A 241 18.84 -0.83 -8.05
CA ILE A 241 17.74 -1.66 -7.54
C ILE A 241 16.59 -1.76 -8.57
N ARG A 242 16.30 -0.69 -9.32
CA ARG A 242 15.27 -0.67 -10.39
C ARG A 242 15.70 -1.38 -11.67
N GLU A 243 16.99 -1.45 -11.98
CA GLU A 243 17.52 -2.27 -13.07
C GLU A 243 17.49 -3.77 -12.70
N LEU A 244 17.91 -4.10 -11.48
CA LEU A 244 17.79 -5.46 -10.93
C LEU A 244 16.32 -5.93 -10.89
N GLU A 245 15.38 -5.04 -10.54
CA GLU A 245 13.95 -5.37 -10.61
C GLU A 245 13.49 -5.68 -12.03
N ARG A 246 13.90 -4.90 -13.04
CA ARG A 246 13.58 -5.17 -14.45
C ARG A 246 14.15 -6.50 -14.93
N ALA A 247 15.41 -6.80 -14.60
CA ALA A 247 16.02 -8.09 -14.93
C ALA A 247 15.28 -9.28 -14.27
N TRP A 248 14.92 -9.16 -12.99
CA TRP A 248 14.23 -10.24 -12.26
C TRP A 248 12.78 -10.44 -12.71
N VAL A 249 12.07 -9.37 -13.09
CA VAL A 249 10.72 -9.47 -13.69
C VAL A 249 10.79 -10.11 -15.08
N GLY A 250 11.82 -9.82 -15.87
CA GLY A 250 12.05 -10.48 -17.16
C GLY A 250 12.29 -11.99 -17.02
N LEU A 251 13.11 -12.41 -16.03
CA LEU A 251 13.37 -13.83 -15.75
C LEU A 251 12.15 -14.56 -15.17
N ALA A 252 11.37 -13.90 -14.32
CA ALA A 252 10.14 -14.46 -13.74
C ALA A 252 8.91 -14.38 -14.67
N GLY A 253 9.07 -13.93 -15.92
CA GLY A 253 8.04 -13.84 -16.94
C GLY A 253 7.89 -15.09 -17.82
N THR A 254 8.68 -16.14 -17.59
CA THR A 254 8.51 -17.43 -18.25
C THR A 254 7.24 -18.12 -17.74
N HIS A 255 6.22 -18.21 -18.60
CA HIS A 255 4.96 -18.87 -18.29
C HIS A 255 5.16 -20.38 -18.09
N LEU A 256 5.26 -20.81 -16.84
CA LEU A 256 4.91 -22.17 -16.47
C LEU A 256 3.39 -22.33 -16.68
N HIS A 257 3.00 -22.97 -17.78
CA HIS A 257 1.66 -23.54 -17.90
C HIS A 257 1.52 -24.60 -16.81
N CYS A 258 0.64 -24.34 -15.85
CA CYS A 258 0.24 -25.33 -14.86
C CYS A 258 -0.87 -26.17 -15.48
N GLU A 259 -0.48 -27.14 -16.32
CA GLU A 259 -1.37 -28.21 -16.73
C GLU A 259 -1.84 -28.95 -15.48
N ARG A 260 -3.16 -29.18 -15.37
CA ARG A 260 -3.74 -29.91 -14.23
C ARG A 260 -3.37 -31.38 -14.36
N PRO A 261 -2.73 -32.00 -13.36
CA PRO A 261 -2.86 -33.44 -13.17
C PRO A 261 -4.34 -33.74 -12.86
N ALA A 262 -4.92 -34.72 -13.55
CA ALA A 262 -6.22 -35.25 -13.14
C ALA A 262 -6.10 -36.01 -11.81
N SER A 263 -7.18 -35.98 -11.02
CA SER A 263 -7.45 -36.90 -9.90
C SER A 263 -6.30 -37.19 -8.91
N SER A 264 -6.08 -36.30 -7.93
CA SER A 264 -5.68 -36.70 -6.57
C SER A 264 -6.00 -35.60 -5.54
N PRO A 265 -6.71 -35.91 -4.42
CA PRO A 265 -6.98 -34.95 -3.36
C PRO A 265 -5.77 -34.80 -2.44
N LEU A 266 -4.89 -33.84 -2.73
CA LEU A 266 -3.80 -33.44 -1.82
C LEU A 266 -4.34 -32.62 -0.63
N THR A 267 -5.06 -33.28 0.28
CA THR A 267 -5.58 -32.71 1.53
C THR A 267 -4.46 -32.47 2.55
N ALA A 268 -3.61 -31.47 2.28
CA ALA A 268 -2.74 -30.92 3.31
C ALA A 268 -3.61 -30.19 4.36
N PRO A 269 -3.54 -30.52 5.65
CA PRO A 269 -4.46 -30.00 6.70
C PRO A 269 -4.28 -28.51 7.03
N TRP A 270 -3.55 -27.77 6.20
CA TRP A 270 -3.27 -26.34 6.30
C TRP A 270 -3.79 -25.56 5.08
N LEU A 271 -4.44 -26.23 4.13
CA LEU A 271 -4.93 -25.66 2.89
C LEU A 271 -6.43 -25.34 3.02
N LEU A 272 -6.76 -24.06 3.21
CA LEU A 272 -8.14 -23.57 3.17
C LEU A 272 -8.59 -23.34 1.72
N SER A 273 -9.75 -23.87 1.35
CA SER A 273 -10.38 -23.75 0.04
C SER A 273 -11.68 -22.94 0.08
N SER A 274 -11.88 -22.06 -0.90
CA SER A 274 -13.10 -21.27 -1.06
C SER A 274 -13.49 -21.24 -2.53
N LEU A 275 -14.79 -21.37 -2.84
CA LEU A 275 -15.28 -21.10 -4.19
C LEU A 275 -15.22 -19.59 -4.43
N HIS A 276 -14.68 -19.14 -5.57
CA HIS A 276 -14.46 -17.72 -5.83
C HIS A 276 -15.23 -17.24 -7.05
N GLN A 277 -16.23 -16.40 -6.84
CA GLN A 277 -17.08 -15.81 -7.87
C GLN A 277 -16.71 -14.34 -8.12
N ARG A 278 -16.97 -13.88 -9.35
CA ARG A 278 -16.83 -12.47 -9.78
C ARG A 278 -18.15 -12.01 -10.40
N PRO A 279 -19.18 -11.72 -9.59
CA PRO A 279 -20.43 -11.19 -10.10
C PRO A 279 -20.21 -9.84 -10.80
N ASP A 280 -20.90 -9.66 -11.92
CA ASP A 280 -20.92 -8.47 -12.80
C ASP A 280 -22.33 -7.87 -12.97
N ARG A 281 -23.35 -8.51 -12.36
CA ARG A 281 -24.78 -8.17 -12.44
C ARG A 281 -25.47 -8.54 -11.14
N TYR A 282 -26.50 -7.79 -10.73
CA TYR A 282 -27.22 -8.06 -9.47
C TYR A 282 -27.80 -9.48 -9.37
N ARG A 283 -28.32 -10.03 -10.48
CA ARG A 283 -28.78 -11.44 -10.56
C ARG A 283 -27.72 -12.50 -10.23
N HIS A 284 -26.43 -12.15 -10.27
CA HIS A 284 -25.32 -13.04 -9.88
C HIS A 284 -24.94 -12.88 -8.39
N LEU A 285 -25.45 -11.85 -7.70
CA LEU A 285 -25.48 -11.75 -6.23
C LEU A 285 -26.65 -12.56 -5.67
N GLU A 286 -27.81 -12.44 -6.32
CA GLU A 286 -29.10 -13.10 -5.99
C GLU A 286 -29.08 -14.62 -6.17
N ALA A 287 -28.06 -15.17 -6.84
CA ALA A 287 -27.92 -16.60 -7.09
C ALA A 287 -28.08 -17.41 -5.79
N ASP A 288 -29.03 -18.35 -5.79
CA ASP A 288 -29.15 -19.33 -4.72
C ASP A 288 -27.93 -20.27 -4.72
N LEU A 289 -27.55 -20.71 -3.52
CA LEU A 289 -26.45 -21.61 -3.24
C LEU A 289 -26.92 -22.87 -2.49
N GLY A 290 -28.23 -23.13 -2.39
CA GLY A 290 -28.80 -24.29 -1.71
C GLY A 290 -28.45 -24.33 -0.22
N GLY A 291 -28.56 -23.18 0.47
CA GLY A 291 -28.08 -23.01 1.85
C GLY A 291 -26.55 -22.84 1.99
N GLY A 292 -25.79 -22.95 0.89
CA GLY A 292 -24.34 -22.74 0.83
C GLY A 292 -23.92 -21.36 1.31
N LYS A 293 -22.86 -21.31 2.12
CA LYS A 293 -22.41 -20.10 2.82
C LYS A 293 -21.64 -19.15 1.89
N ARG A 294 -21.80 -17.85 2.07
CA ARG A 294 -21.23 -16.79 1.21
C ARG A 294 -20.52 -15.69 2.00
N ILE A 295 -19.66 -14.91 1.34
CA ILE A 295 -19.09 -13.67 1.92
C ILE A 295 -18.71 -12.65 0.84
N ALA A 296 -18.90 -11.37 1.14
CA ALA A 296 -18.42 -10.28 0.30
C ALA A 296 -16.89 -10.20 0.27
N ARG A 297 -16.32 -9.83 -0.88
CA ARG A 297 -14.89 -9.54 -1.02
C ARG A 297 -14.63 -8.27 -1.81
N GLY A 298 -14.04 -7.30 -1.12
CA GLY A 298 -13.35 -6.16 -1.74
C GLY A 298 -11.96 -6.55 -2.27
N ALA A 299 -11.04 -5.59 -2.40
CA ALA A 299 -9.70 -5.81 -2.98
C ALA A 299 -8.73 -6.77 -2.23
N GLY A 300 -9.18 -7.53 -1.22
CA GLY A 300 -8.34 -8.52 -0.51
C GLY A 300 -7.17 -7.89 0.27
N LEU A 301 -7.48 -6.82 1.01
CA LEU A 301 -6.52 -5.96 1.74
C LEU A 301 -6.71 -5.94 3.26
N SER A 302 -7.67 -6.67 3.82
CA SER A 302 -7.68 -6.93 5.27
C SER A 302 -6.50 -7.83 5.66
N TYR A 303 -6.00 -7.66 6.88
CA TYR A 303 -4.96 -8.53 7.46
C TYR A 303 -5.58 -9.75 8.12
N SER A 304 -6.78 -9.59 8.68
CA SER A 304 -7.66 -10.66 9.16
C SER A 304 -8.40 -11.36 8.02
N ALA A 305 -8.81 -12.62 8.23
CA ALA A 305 -9.45 -13.48 7.22
C ALA A 305 -10.95 -13.18 6.98
N ALA A 306 -11.30 -11.91 6.82
CA ALA A 306 -12.68 -11.40 6.80
C ALA A 306 -13.48 -11.68 5.51
N SER A 307 -12.84 -12.17 4.43
CA SER A 307 -13.43 -12.24 3.08
C SER A 307 -13.05 -13.52 2.33
N PHE A 308 -12.98 -14.62 3.09
CA PHE A 308 -12.84 -16.01 2.64
C PHE A 308 -13.09 -16.95 3.83
N GLY A 309 -13.30 -18.24 3.56
CA GLY A 309 -13.55 -19.28 4.58
C GLY A 309 -13.67 -20.66 3.93
N GLU A 310 -13.44 -21.72 4.71
CA GLU A 310 -13.54 -23.10 4.18
C GLU A 310 -14.96 -23.39 3.68
N GLY A 311 -15.08 -23.89 2.45
CA GLY A 311 -16.39 -24.14 1.81
C GLY A 311 -17.24 -22.90 1.51
N VAL A 312 -16.75 -21.68 1.78
CA VAL A 312 -17.49 -20.44 1.56
C VAL A 312 -17.40 -19.97 0.10
N VAL A 313 -18.51 -19.49 -0.44
CA VAL A 313 -18.60 -18.79 -1.73
C VAL A 313 -18.22 -17.32 -1.56
N VAL A 314 -17.02 -16.99 -2.00
CA VAL A 314 -16.44 -15.64 -1.96
C VAL A 314 -16.90 -14.87 -3.19
N GLN A 315 -17.69 -13.81 -2.97
CA GLN A 315 -18.23 -12.96 -4.04
C GLN A 315 -17.40 -11.67 -4.14
N GLU A 316 -16.48 -11.59 -5.13
CA GLU A 316 -15.63 -10.42 -5.34
C GLU A 316 -16.42 -9.29 -6.01
N MET A 317 -16.65 -8.20 -5.26
CA MET A 317 -17.50 -7.07 -5.68
C MET A 317 -16.79 -6.08 -6.61
N SER A 318 -15.59 -6.39 -7.10
CA SER A 318 -14.73 -5.45 -7.86
C SER A 318 -15.30 -4.99 -9.21
N SER A 319 -16.30 -5.70 -9.74
CA SER A 319 -17.05 -5.32 -10.95
C SER A 319 -18.01 -4.15 -10.72
N PHE A 320 -18.59 -4.07 -9.51
CA PHE A 320 -19.55 -3.04 -9.11
C PHE A 320 -18.76 -1.81 -8.62
N ASN A 321 -18.25 -1.01 -9.55
CA ASN A 321 -17.29 0.06 -9.28
C ASN A 321 -17.69 1.44 -9.87
N GLN A 322 -18.97 1.62 -10.22
CA GLN A 322 -19.50 2.85 -10.81
C GLN A 322 -19.90 3.90 -9.77
N VAL A 323 -19.99 5.15 -10.24
CA VAL A 323 -20.72 6.22 -9.57
C VAL A 323 -22.15 6.20 -10.13
N LEU A 324 -23.14 5.97 -9.28
CA LEU A 324 -24.54 5.79 -9.67
C LEU A 324 -25.33 7.10 -9.73
N ALA A 325 -25.07 8.01 -8.78
CA ALA A 325 -25.70 9.33 -8.74
C ALA A 325 -24.82 10.34 -7.98
N PHE A 326 -24.99 11.63 -8.28
CA PHE A 326 -24.34 12.72 -7.57
C PHE A 326 -25.32 13.90 -7.41
N ASP A 327 -25.65 14.22 -6.16
CA ASP A 327 -26.30 15.47 -5.79
C ASP A 327 -25.21 16.48 -5.40
N ARG A 328 -25.13 17.57 -6.17
CA ARG A 328 -24.12 18.61 -5.98
C ARG A 328 -24.43 19.55 -4.83
N ASP A 329 -25.71 19.77 -4.54
CA ASP A 329 -26.17 20.78 -3.59
C ASP A 329 -26.17 20.21 -2.17
N GLN A 330 -26.61 18.95 -2.02
CA GLN A 330 -26.43 18.17 -0.79
C GLN A 330 -24.97 17.68 -0.62
N ARG A 331 -24.18 17.67 -1.71
CA ARG A 331 -22.82 17.12 -1.79
C ARG A 331 -22.78 15.63 -1.38
N THR A 332 -23.72 14.86 -1.92
CA THR A 332 -23.81 13.41 -1.68
C THR A 332 -23.63 12.63 -2.98
N VAL A 333 -22.80 11.59 -2.94
CA VAL A 333 -22.54 10.70 -4.09
C VAL A 333 -22.98 9.28 -3.75
N ARG A 334 -23.80 8.67 -4.61
CA ARG A 334 -24.17 7.25 -4.53
C ARG A 334 -23.20 6.45 -5.39
N VAL A 335 -22.51 5.47 -4.79
CA VAL A 335 -21.43 4.70 -5.44
C VAL A 335 -21.57 3.21 -5.15
N GLU A 336 -21.21 2.38 -6.11
CA GLU A 336 -21.18 0.94 -5.93
C GLU A 336 -20.07 0.50 -4.95
N ALA A 337 -20.30 -0.58 -4.20
CA ALA A 337 -19.47 -1.01 -3.09
C ALA A 337 -18.03 -1.42 -3.48
N GLY A 338 -17.80 -1.77 -4.74
CA GLY A 338 -16.49 -2.08 -5.31
C GLY A 338 -15.68 -0.88 -5.80
N LEU A 339 -16.23 0.35 -5.81
CA LEU A 339 -15.47 1.56 -6.12
C LEU A 339 -14.30 1.72 -5.12
N THR A 340 -13.11 2.06 -5.60
CA THR A 340 -11.93 2.23 -4.73
C THR A 340 -11.87 3.62 -4.10
N VAL A 341 -11.34 3.75 -2.89
CA VAL A 341 -11.15 5.07 -2.23
C VAL A 341 -10.16 5.97 -3.00
N GLY A 342 -9.24 5.38 -3.78
CA GLY A 342 -8.33 6.11 -4.65
C GLY A 342 -9.00 6.68 -5.90
N ASP A 343 -10.04 6.02 -6.40
CA ASP A 343 -10.86 6.55 -7.51
C ASP A 343 -11.93 7.52 -6.99
N LEU A 344 -12.54 7.24 -5.83
CA LEU A 344 -13.41 8.17 -5.11
C LEU A 344 -12.71 9.51 -4.82
N LEU A 345 -11.47 9.49 -4.30
CA LEU A 345 -10.69 10.72 -4.07
C LEU A 345 -10.50 11.54 -5.35
N VAL A 346 -10.18 10.90 -6.47
CA VAL A 346 -9.91 11.59 -7.73
C VAL A 346 -11.20 12.05 -8.41
N TRP A 347 -12.28 11.28 -8.30
CA TRP A 347 -13.61 11.69 -8.75
C TRP A 347 -14.12 12.89 -7.93
N ALA A 348 -14.01 12.86 -6.60
CA ALA A 348 -14.42 13.96 -5.73
C ALA A 348 -13.59 15.22 -6.01
N GLY A 349 -12.27 15.10 -6.10
CA GLY A 349 -11.38 16.23 -6.37
C GLY A 349 -11.66 16.92 -7.71
N ARG A 350 -12.03 16.16 -8.75
CA ARG A 350 -12.48 16.69 -10.05
C ARG A 350 -13.78 17.50 -9.97
N ASN A 351 -14.62 17.24 -8.97
CA ASN A 351 -15.86 17.98 -8.71
C ASN A 351 -15.69 19.12 -7.68
N GLY A 352 -14.46 19.41 -7.25
CA GLY A 352 -14.19 20.40 -6.20
C GLY A 352 -14.59 19.92 -4.79
N LEU A 353 -14.66 18.60 -4.58
CA LEU A 353 -15.07 17.96 -3.34
C LEU A 353 -13.98 17.04 -2.77
N SER A 354 -14.13 16.63 -1.52
CA SER A 354 -13.29 15.66 -0.84
C SER A 354 -14.14 14.67 -0.02
N PHE A 355 -13.68 13.43 0.08
CA PHE A 355 -14.16 12.49 1.09
C PHE A 355 -13.14 12.45 2.23
N PRO A 356 -13.52 12.74 3.49
CA PRO A 356 -12.54 13.06 4.54
C PRO A 356 -11.81 11.83 5.11
N VAL A 357 -12.46 10.68 5.26
CA VAL A 357 -11.88 9.52 5.94
C VAL A 357 -11.25 8.53 4.95
N LEU A 358 -9.96 8.71 4.65
CA LEU A 358 -9.24 7.87 3.67
C LEU A 358 -8.27 6.89 4.37
N PRO A 359 -8.47 5.56 4.23
CA PRO A 359 -7.53 4.57 4.76
C PRO A 359 -6.21 4.55 3.98
N GLY A 360 -5.16 3.96 4.55
CA GLY A 360 -3.77 4.14 4.08
C GLY A 360 -3.37 3.57 2.70
N TYR A 361 -4.29 3.01 1.91
CA TYR A 361 -4.00 2.43 0.59
C TYR A 361 -5.17 2.62 -0.40
N PRO A 362 -4.92 3.03 -1.66
CA PRO A 362 -5.95 3.54 -2.56
C PRO A 362 -6.93 2.48 -3.09
N LEU A 363 -6.52 1.21 -3.21
CA LEU A 363 -7.37 0.15 -3.76
C LEU A 363 -8.39 -0.43 -2.78
N ILE A 364 -8.51 0.09 -1.56
CA ILE A 364 -9.54 -0.38 -0.63
C ILE A 364 -10.91 0.07 -1.16
N THR A 365 -11.85 -0.86 -1.24
CA THR A 365 -13.19 -0.67 -1.84
C THR A 365 -14.17 -0.09 -0.82
N VAL A 366 -15.13 0.74 -1.25
CA VAL A 366 -16.12 1.42 -0.38
C VAL A 366 -16.84 0.46 0.56
N GLY A 367 -17.42 -0.64 0.07
CA GLY A 367 -18.08 -1.64 0.91
C GLY A 367 -17.13 -2.32 1.90
N GLY A 368 -15.85 -2.45 1.54
CA GLY A 368 -14.81 -2.93 2.46
C GLY A 368 -14.40 -1.90 3.51
N CYS A 369 -14.58 -0.60 3.22
CA CYS A 369 -14.39 0.49 4.18
C CYS A 369 -15.52 0.54 5.20
N ILE A 370 -16.77 0.34 4.77
CA ILE A 370 -17.96 0.28 5.63
C ILE A 370 -17.96 -1.00 6.47
N ALA A 371 -17.75 -2.16 5.85
CA ALA A 371 -17.78 -3.45 6.55
C ALA A 371 -16.72 -3.59 7.65
N ALA A 372 -15.57 -2.90 7.56
CA ALA A 372 -14.54 -2.89 8.60
C ALA A 372 -14.47 -1.56 9.39
N ASP A 373 -15.47 -0.67 9.21
CA ASP A 373 -15.51 0.74 9.61
C ASP A 373 -14.14 1.43 9.72
N VAL A 374 -13.47 1.54 8.58
CA VAL A 374 -12.06 1.94 8.54
C VAL A 374 -11.84 3.40 8.94
N HIS A 375 -10.67 3.69 9.50
CA HIS A 375 -10.27 5.03 9.94
C HIS A 375 -9.07 5.57 9.14
N GLY A 376 -9.04 6.89 8.96
CA GLY A 376 -8.01 7.58 8.20
C GLY A 376 -6.76 7.94 9.01
N LYS A 377 -6.30 9.19 8.85
CA LYS A 377 -5.22 9.83 9.64
C LYS A 377 -5.75 10.93 10.57
N ASN A 378 -7.06 11.08 10.56
CA ASN A 378 -7.88 12.14 11.12
C ASN A 378 -9.01 11.63 12.05
N PRO A 379 -8.98 10.43 12.68
CA PRO A 379 -10.09 9.98 13.54
C PRO A 379 -10.25 10.74 14.88
N LEU A 380 -9.40 11.74 15.13
CA LEU A 380 -9.61 12.77 16.17
C LEU A 380 -10.62 13.84 15.72
N ARG A 381 -10.73 14.10 14.41
CA ARG A 381 -11.47 15.22 13.83
C ARG A 381 -12.67 14.78 12.99
N ASP A 382 -12.47 13.80 12.11
CA ASP A 382 -13.46 13.37 11.11
C ASP A 382 -14.03 11.96 11.36
N GLY A 383 -13.71 11.32 12.50
CA GLY A 383 -14.28 10.02 12.89
C GLY A 383 -13.87 8.83 12.02
N THR A 384 -14.80 7.90 11.80
CA THR A 384 -14.62 6.69 10.96
C THR A 384 -15.36 6.80 9.62
N PHE A 385 -15.12 5.85 8.71
CA PHE A 385 -15.72 5.88 7.36
C PHE A 385 -17.27 5.91 7.41
N SER A 386 -17.86 5.18 8.36
CA SER A 386 -19.31 5.06 8.49
C SER A 386 -19.98 6.33 9.01
N ASP A 387 -19.28 7.22 9.71
CA ASP A 387 -19.79 8.56 10.07
C ASP A 387 -20.10 9.42 8.82
N TRP A 388 -19.55 9.06 7.65
CA TRP A 388 -19.78 9.77 6.38
C TRP A 388 -20.70 9.02 5.40
N VAL A 389 -21.13 7.81 5.72
CA VAL A 389 -22.21 7.12 5.00
C VAL A 389 -23.56 7.73 5.40
N GLY A 390 -24.38 8.11 4.43
CA GLY A 390 -25.78 8.50 4.63
C GLY A 390 -26.69 7.28 4.69
N SER A 391 -26.74 6.52 3.59
CA SER A 391 -27.53 5.30 3.39
C SER A 391 -26.72 4.24 2.62
N MET A 392 -27.16 2.99 2.61
CA MET A 392 -26.59 1.92 1.79
C MET A 392 -27.63 0.87 1.38
N THR A 393 -27.39 0.16 0.28
CA THR A 393 -28.17 -1.02 -0.10
C THR A 393 -27.45 -2.28 0.35
N VAL A 394 -28.13 -3.14 1.11
CA VAL A 394 -27.64 -4.46 1.53
C VAL A 394 -28.49 -5.55 0.88
N PHE A 395 -27.86 -6.61 0.37
CA PHE A 395 -28.54 -7.81 -0.10
C PHE A 395 -28.39 -8.96 0.91
N HIS A 396 -29.50 -9.62 1.23
CA HIS A 396 -29.55 -10.83 2.05
C HIS A 396 -30.50 -11.86 1.40
N PRO A 397 -30.12 -13.14 1.20
CA PRO A 397 -30.95 -14.08 0.42
C PRO A 397 -32.39 -14.22 0.93
N ALA A 398 -32.57 -14.24 2.27
CA ALA A 398 -33.90 -14.34 2.89
C ALA A 398 -34.68 -13.00 2.97
N GLN A 399 -34.08 -11.86 2.61
CA GLN A 399 -34.70 -10.52 2.72
C GLN A 399 -34.67 -9.70 1.41
N GLY A 400 -34.05 -10.21 0.34
CA GLY A 400 -33.83 -9.47 -0.90
C GLY A 400 -32.85 -8.31 -0.75
N PHE A 401 -33.05 -7.25 -1.54
CA PHE A 401 -32.32 -5.98 -1.40
C PHE A 401 -33.07 -5.04 -0.46
N ARG A 402 -32.38 -4.51 0.55
CA ARG A 402 -32.91 -3.51 1.49
C ARG A 402 -32.03 -2.26 1.44
N SER A 403 -32.64 -1.11 1.16
CA SER A 403 -32.02 0.20 1.39
C SER A 403 -32.17 0.56 2.86
N ILE A 404 -31.08 0.92 3.52
CA ILE A 404 -31.04 1.21 4.96
C ILE A 404 -30.24 2.48 5.26
N ASP A 405 -30.71 3.21 6.26
CA ASP A 405 -30.05 4.37 6.86
C ASP A 405 -30.36 4.45 8.37
N ARG A 406 -29.92 5.53 9.03
CA ARG A 406 -30.10 5.75 10.47
C ARG A 406 -31.55 6.10 10.89
N ALA A 407 -32.50 6.18 9.97
CA ALA A 407 -33.91 6.47 10.26
C ALA A 407 -34.83 5.29 9.90
N SER A 408 -34.51 4.56 8.83
CA SER A 408 -35.29 3.44 8.30
C SER A 408 -34.98 2.09 8.96
N ASP A 409 -33.72 1.78 9.22
CA ASP A 409 -33.29 0.61 10.02
C ASP A 409 -31.95 0.95 10.72
N PRO A 410 -32.00 1.75 11.80
CA PRO A 410 -30.79 2.19 12.51
C PRO A 410 -29.96 1.04 13.06
N GLU A 411 -30.60 -0.08 13.39
CA GLU A 411 -29.97 -1.25 13.99
C GLU A 411 -29.21 -2.09 12.95
N LEU A 412 -29.82 -2.43 11.81
CA LEU A 412 -29.12 -3.12 10.71
C LEU A 412 -28.06 -2.21 10.07
N PHE A 413 -28.31 -0.90 9.99
CA PHE A 413 -27.30 0.07 9.55
C PHE A 413 -26.09 0.04 10.50
N ALA A 414 -26.30 0.15 11.80
CA ALA A 414 -25.24 0.10 12.81
C ALA A 414 -24.49 -1.24 12.83
N ALA A 415 -25.20 -2.37 12.72
CA ALA A 415 -24.60 -3.70 12.64
C ALA A 415 -23.76 -3.88 11.36
N THR A 416 -24.19 -3.32 10.23
CA THR A 416 -23.43 -3.40 8.97
C THR A 416 -22.15 -2.55 9.01
N CYS A 417 -22.17 -1.41 9.72
CA CYS A 417 -21.01 -0.54 9.92
C CYS A 417 -19.98 -1.18 10.89
N GLY A 418 -18.97 -1.85 10.32
CA GLY A 418 -18.02 -2.67 11.09
C GLY A 418 -18.47 -4.12 11.32
N GLY A 419 -19.52 -4.58 10.62
CA GLY A 419 -20.04 -5.95 10.71
C GLY A 419 -19.31 -7.01 9.86
N PHE A 420 -18.17 -6.66 9.28
CA PHE A 420 -17.30 -7.51 8.45
C PHE A 420 -17.98 -8.23 7.26
N GLY A 421 -19.14 -7.75 6.82
CA GLY A 421 -19.95 -8.34 5.74
C GLY A 421 -20.82 -9.52 6.18
N LEU A 422 -21.02 -9.69 7.50
CA LEU A 422 -21.82 -10.76 8.09
C LEU A 422 -23.33 -10.44 8.14
N THR A 423 -23.72 -9.18 7.94
CA THR A 423 -25.13 -8.75 7.82
C THR A 423 -25.70 -8.83 6.39
N GLY A 424 -24.85 -9.08 5.40
CA GLY A 424 -25.23 -9.11 3.98
C GLY A 424 -24.15 -8.58 3.03
N LEU A 425 -24.41 -8.67 1.73
CA LEU A 425 -23.58 -8.00 0.72
C LEU A 425 -23.95 -6.51 0.68
N ILE A 426 -23.02 -5.61 1.02
CA ILE A 426 -23.17 -4.19 0.68
C ILE A 426 -23.04 -4.06 -0.84
N VAL A 427 -24.06 -3.52 -1.50
CA VAL A 427 -24.15 -3.41 -2.97
C VAL A 427 -23.72 -2.01 -3.42
N ASP A 428 -24.25 -0.98 -2.76
CA ASP A 428 -23.93 0.43 -3.01
C ASP A 428 -24.11 1.26 -1.73
N ALA A 429 -23.54 2.46 -1.69
CA ALA A 429 -23.67 3.40 -0.57
C ALA A 429 -23.74 4.86 -1.03
N THR A 430 -24.54 5.66 -0.34
CA THR A 430 -24.58 7.11 -0.47
C THR A 430 -23.62 7.74 0.55
N LEU A 431 -22.60 8.44 0.06
CA LEU A 431 -21.54 9.06 0.85
C LEU A 431 -21.69 10.59 0.87
N ARG A 432 -21.52 11.19 2.05
CA ARG A 432 -21.41 12.65 2.23
C ARG A 432 -20.01 13.13 1.88
N LEU A 433 -19.91 14.28 1.23
CA LEU A 433 -18.66 14.92 0.82
C LEU A 433 -18.53 16.32 1.40
N LEU A 434 -17.29 16.75 1.60
CA LEU A 434 -16.94 18.12 1.95
C LEU A 434 -16.48 18.88 0.69
N PRO A 435 -16.50 20.22 0.67
CA PRO A 435 -15.68 20.99 -0.27
C PRO A 435 -14.22 20.53 -0.24
N LEU A 436 -13.51 20.58 -1.36
CA LEU A 436 -12.07 20.39 -1.39
C LEU A 436 -11.39 21.68 -0.90
N PRO A 437 -10.66 21.70 0.24
CA PRO A 437 -10.11 22.96 0.76
C PRO A 437 -8.95 23.49 -0.09
N ALA A 438 -8.10 22.58 -0.59
CA ALA A 438 -7.03 22.87 -1.55
C ALA A 438 -6.63 21.61 -2.32
N SER A 439 -5.82 21.74 -3.38
CA SER A 439 -5.34 20.58 -4.15
C SER A 439 -4.11 19.87 -3.53
N ASN A 440 -3.35 20.58 -2.69
CA ASN A 440 -2.12 20.09 -2.08
C ASN A 440 -2.21 20.09 -0.54
N VAL A 441 -1.28 19.41 0.11
CA VAL A 441 -1.16 19.32 1.56
C VAL A 441 0.28 19.61 1.98
N SER A 442 0.45 20.55 2.89
CA SER A 442 1.70 20.84 3.57
C SER A 442 1.91 19.82 4.68
N VAL A 443 2.97 19.01 4.60
CA VAL A 443 3.24 17.95 5.60
C VAL A 443 4.47 18.29 6.43
N ARG A 444 4.23 18.82 7.64
CA ARG A 444 5.23 19.15 8.66
C ARG A 444 5.69 17.89 9.41
N GLN A 445 7.00 17.79 9.64
CA GLN A 445 7.63 16.69 10.40
C GLN A 445 8.17 17.22 11.73
N VAL A 446 7.76 16.60 12.84
CA VAL A 446 8.23 16.92 14.20
C VAL A 446 8.87 15.68 14.81
N GLN A 447 10.00 15.82 15.50
CA GLN A 447 10.64 14.69 16.20
C GLN A 447 9.96 14.45 17.55
N VAL A 448 9.93 13.19 17.98
CA VAL A 448 9.56 12.81 19.36
C VAL A 448 10.56 11.83 19.96
N GLY A 449 10.79 11.94 21.27
CA GLY A 449 11.58 11.02 22.08
C GLY A 449 10.82 9.77 22.53
N SER A 450 9.49 9.85 22.73
CA SER A 450 8.67 8.75 23.25
C SER A 450 7.30 8.57 22.57
N LEU A 451 6.62 7.46 22.90
CA LEU A 451 5.22 7.19 22.49
C LEU A 451 4.22 8.18 23.12
N LEU A 452 4.41 8.54 24.40
CA LEU A 452 3.53 9.48 25.12
C LEU A 452 3.63 10.89 24.56
N GLU A 453 4.86 11.33 24.23
CA GLU A 453 5.11 12.61 23.55
C GLU A 453 4.45 12.68 22.17
N SER A 454 4.28 11.55 21.48
CA SER A 454 3.48 11.47 20.24
C SER A 454 1.97 11.70 20.47
N VAL A 455 1.41 11.16 21.56
CA VAL A 455 0.00 11.42 21.92
C VAL A 455 -0.18 12.88 22.31
N GLU A 456 0.74 13.43 23.09
CA GLU A 456 0.70 14.80 23.56
C GLU A 456 0.90 15.81 22.40
N ALA A 457 1.78 15.51 21.45
CA ALA A 457 1.91 16.30 20.22
C ALA A 457 0.63 16.29 19.36
N LEU A 458 -0.18 15.23 19.41
CA LEU A 458 -1.50 15.16 18.76
C LEU A 458 -2.60 15.95 19.51
N ARG A 459 -2.38 16.34 20.78
CA ARG A 459 -3.32 17.18 21.55
C ARG A 459 -3.05 18.68 21.40
N ARG A 460 -1.81 19.08 21.14
CA ARG A 460 -1.34 20.49 21.13
C ARG A 460 -1.56 21.25 19.83
N ASP A 461 -1.97 20.56 18.77
CA ASP A 461 -1.93 21.05 17.38
C ASP A 461 -3.32 20.82 16.72
N PRO A 462 -4.39 21.48 17.20
CA PRO A 462 -5.78 21.15 16.81
C PRO A 462 -6.12 21.58 15.38
N ASP A 463 -5.40 22.53 14.81
CA ASP A 463 -5.65 23.12 13.48
C ASP A 463 -5.16 22.22 12.31
N VAL A 464 -4.61 21.04 12.61
CA VAL A 464 -4.18 20.08 11.58
C VAL A 464 -5.36 19.34 10.98
N ASP A 465 -5.32 19.09 9.67
CA ASP A 465 -6.31 18.25 8.99
C ASP A 465 -6.05 16.76 9.26
N PHE A 466 -4.80 16.37 9.52
CA PHE A 466 -4.49 15.02 10.01
C PHE A 466 -3.16 14.93 10.77
N GLY A 467 -3.04 13.89 11.62
CA GLY A 467 -1.84 13.58 12.39
C GLY A 467 -1.59 12.08 12.49
N TYR A 468 -0.37 11.64 12.16
CA TYR A 468 0.07 10.25 12.35
C TYR A 468 1.57 10.19 12.65
N SER A 469 2.05 9.12 13.27
CA SER A 469 3.48 8.97 13.60
C SER A 469 4.17 7.80 12.90
N TRP A 470 5.49 7.76 13.07
CA TRP A 470 6.37 6.62 12.84
C TRP A 470 7.33 6.48 14.02
N HIS A 471 7.51 5.29 14.57
CA HIS A 471 8.45 5.01 15.65
C HIS A 471 9.37 3.82 15.34
N ASP A 472 10.57 3.88 15.92
CA ASP A 472 11.64 2.91 15.74
C ASP A 472 11.43 1.65 16.60
N GLY A 473 10.95 0.56 15.98
CA GLY A 473 10.69 -0.72 16.65
C GLY A 473 11.93 -1.44 17.21
N ALA A 474 13.14 -1.04 16.80
CA ALA A 474 14.41 -1.54 17.34
C ALA A 474 14.96 -0.68 18.49
N ALA A 475 14.23 0.34 18.94
CA ALA A 475 14.57 1.06 20.16
C ALA A 475 14.15 0.27 21.42
N ARG A 476 14.89 0.48 22.51
CA ARG A 476 14.82 -0.26 23.80
C ARG A 476 15.21 0.71 24.93
N GLY A 477 14.79 0.43 26.17
CA GLY A 477 15.08 1.28 27.35
C GLY A 477 14.68 2.75 27.16
N SER A 478 15.52 3.69 27.62
CA SER A 478 15.30 5.16 27.54
C SER A 478 15.19 5.75 26.12
N ARG A 479 15.26 4.92 25.08
CA ARG A 479 15.05 5.31 23.67
C ARG A 479 13.77 4.72 23.07
N PHE A 480 13.08 3.85 23.80
CA PHE A 480 11.85 3.20 23.36
C PHE A 480 10.79 4.24 23.01
N GLY A 481 10.06 4.01 21.91
CA GLY A 481 9.08 4.98 21.43
C GLY A 481 9.63 6.22 20.73
N ARG A 482 10.95 6.36 20.51
CA ARG A 482 11.46 7.48 19.68
C ARG A 482 10.90 7.43 18.26
N GLY A 483 10.56 8.60 17.70
CA GLY A 483 9.82 8.66 16.45
C GLY A 483 9.82 10.01 15.74
N ILE A 484 8.91 10.12 14.78
CA ILE A 484 8.61 11.32 13.99
C ILE A 484 7.09 11.40 13.82
N MET A 485 6.52 12.54 14.20
CA MET A 485 5.15 12.95 13.87
C MET A 485 5.08 13.56 12.47
N PHE A 486 3.98 13.29 11.77
CA PHE A 486 3.62 13.87 10.48
C PHE A 486 2.26 14.56 10.61
N PHE A 487 2.27 15.88 10.55
CA PHE A 487 1.09 16.73 10.58
C PHE A 487 0.79 17.24 9.17
N GLY A 488 -0.46 17.15 8.74
CA GLY A 488 -0.92 17.62 7.43
C GLY A 488 -1.90 18.78 7.56
N THR A 489 -1.70 19.82 6.76
CA THR A 489 -2.63 20.95 6.59
C THR A 489 -2.83 21.21 5.10
N TRP A 490 -4.07 21.43 4.65
CA TRP A 490 -4.36 21.79 3.24
C TRP A 490 -3.63 23.09 2.83
N THR A 491 -3.19 23.17 1.58
CA THR A 491 -2.50 24.34 1.03
C THR A 491 -2.62 24.44 -0.48
N ASP A 492 -2.66 25.66 -1.00
CA ASP A 492 -2.55 25.96 -2.43
C ASP A 492 -1.09 26.05 -2.93
N GLU A 493 -0.10 25.92 -2.04
CA GLU A 493 1.30 25.83 -2.45
C GLU A 493 1.50 24.72 -3.50
N PRO A 494 2.24 24.98 -4.61
CA PRO A 494 2.42 24.01 -5.67
C PRO A 494 3.33 22.86 -5.24
N CYS A 495 2.85 21.62 -5.35
CA CYS A 495 3.70 20.44 -5.20
C CYS A 495 4.36 20.04 -6.53
N ALA A 496 5.53 19.38 -6.45
CA ALA A 496 6.24 18.84 -7.61
C ALA A 496 5.80 17.39 -7.97
N GLY A 497 4.66 16.92 -7.44
CA GLY A 497 4.15 15.57 -7.63
C GLY A 497 3.07 15.49 -8.71
N THR A 498 3.04 14.40 -9.48
CA THR A 498 2.07 14.22 -10.59
C THR A 498 0.72 13.61 -10.15
N GLY A 499 0.46 13.50 -8.84
CA GLY A 499 -0.85 13.14 -8.27
C GLY A 499 -1.35 11.71 -8.47
N ARG A 500 -0.75 10.90 -9.37
CA ARG A 500 -1.10 9.49 -9.60
C ARG A 500 0.13 8.62 -9.89
N SER A 501 0.79 8.15 -8.83
CA SER A 501 1.80 7.07 -8.97
C SER A 501 1.68 6.04 -7.83
N TYR A 502 0.91 4.99 -8.07
CA TYR A 502 0.89 3.79 -7.25
C TYR A 502 0.98 2.53 -8.12
N ARG A 503 1.39 1.41 -7.52
CA ARG A 503 1.42 0.09 -8.17
C ARG A 503 0.57 -0.88 -7.36
N PRO A 504 -0.43 -1.55 -7.95
CA PRO A 504 -1.27 -2.52 -7.24
C PRO A 504 -0.47 -3.60 -6.51
N MET A 505 -0.76 -3.83 -5.22
CA MET A 505 -0.18 -4.92 -4.42
C MET A 505 -0.83 -6.27 -4.74
N THR A 506 -0.46 -6.83 -5.89
CA THR A 506 -0.83 -8.22 -6.24
C THR A 506 -0.28 -9.22 -5.22
N SER A 507 -0.89 -10.39 -5.12
CA SER A 507 -0.39 -11.50 -4.27
C SER A 507 1.06 -11.86 -4.60
N ALA A 508 1.39 -11.96 -5.89
CA ALA A 508 2.75 -12.21 -6.39
C ALA A 508 3.77 -11.10 -6.07
N LEU A 509 3.33 -9.86 -5.83
CA LEU A 509 4.20 -8.77 -5.37
C LEU A 509 4.34 -8.75 -3.84
N ARG A 510 3.41 -9.33 -3.08
CA ARG A 510 3.48 -9.47 -1.62
C ARG A 510 4.40 -10.62 -1.18
N ALA A 511 4.16 -11.84 -1.70
CA ALA A 511 4.80 -13.06 -1.21
C ALA A 511 5.76 -13.66 -2.26
N ARG A 512 7.08 -13.43 -2.13
CA ARG A 512 8.09 -14.09 -3.00
C ARG A 512 9.54 -14.21 -2.49
N PHE A 513 9.98 -13.50 -1.44
CA PHE A 513 11.31 -13.76 -0.86
C PHE A 513 11.28 -15.02 0.02
N PRO A 514 12.20 -15.99 -0.17
CA PRO A 514 12.17 -17.26 0.57
C PRO A 514 12.55 -17.11 2.05
N LEU A 515 13.29 -16.05 2.40
CA LEU A 515 13.76 -15.72 3.74
C LEU A 515 13.24 -14.35 4.14
N SER A 516 13.10 -14.12 5.45
CA SER A 516 12.92 -12.76 5.97
C SER A 516 14.25 -12.00 5.86
N LEU A 517 14.21 -10.76 5.39
CA LEU A 517 15.35 -9.83 5.45
C LEU A 517 15.32 -9.01 6.74
N TRP A 518 14.23 -9.04 7.50
CA TRP A 518 14.17 -8.46 8.83
C TRP A 518 14.88 -9.35 9.86
N ASN A 519 15.80 -8.74 10.58
CA ASN A 519 16.45 -9.20 11.80
C ASN A 519 16.84 -7.97 12.63
N ARG A 520 17.36 -8.16 13.84
CA ARG A 520 17.67 -7.06 14.78
C ARG A 520 18.58 -5.99 14.16
N ALA A 521 19.61 -6.40 13.42
CA ALA A 521 20.55 -5.49 12.77
C ALA A 521 19.91 -4.77 11.57
N THR A 522 19.18 -5.46 10.70
CA THR A 522 18.57 -4.83 9.51
C THR A 522 17.42 -3.89 9.87
N VAL A 523 16.62 -4.19 10.89
CA VAL A 523 15.61 -3.25 11.43
C VAL A 523 16.30 -2.01 12.00
N ALA A 524 17.30 -2.18 12.88
CA ALA A 524 18.03 -1.04 13.48
C ALA A 524 18.73 -0.17 12.42
N MET A 525 19.31 -0.78 11.37
CA MET A 525 19.90 -0.07 10.23
C MET A 525 18.84 0.68 9.41
N ALA A 526 17.72 0.02 9.06
CA ALA A 526 16.67 0.62 8.25
C ALA A 526 15.98 1.78 8.97
N ASN A 527 15.60 1.59 10.24
CA ASN A 527 14.98 2.62 11.07
C ASN A 527 15.96 3.77 11.35
N GLY A 528 17.22 3.46 11.66
CA GLY A 528 18.27 4.46 11.82
C GLY A 528 18.51 5.29 10.56
N ALA A 529 18.46 4.67 9.38
CA ALA A 529 18.55 5.35 8.09
C ALA A 529 17.30 6.20 7.79
N PHE A 530 16.10 5.65 7.97
CA PHE A 530 14.83 6.35 7.77
C PHE A 530 14.74 7.60 8.65
N ARG A 531 15.00 7.45 9.96
CA ARG A 531 15.04 8.55 10.93
C ARG A 531 16.02 9.65 10.49
N ARG A 532 17.27 9.30 10.14
CA ARG A 532 18.28 10.26 9.63
C ARG A 532 17.85 10.95 8.33
N LEU A 533 17.16 10.26 7.42
CA LEU A 533 16.69 10.80 6.15
C LEU A 533 15.47 11.72 6.29
N LYS A 534 14.71 11.59 7.38
CA LYS A 534 13.46 12.31 7.64
C LYS A 534 13.60 13.49 8.60
N ILE A 535 14.47 13.39 9.61
CA ILE A 535 14.74 14.45 10.61
C ILE A 535 15.02 15.83 9.98
N HIS A 536 15.76 15.89 8.87
CA HIS A 536 16.19 17.15 8.26
C HIS A 536 15.31 17.59 7.07
N ARG A 537 14.08 17.06 6.92
CA ARG A 537 13.18 17.41 5.81
C ARG A 537 12.17 18.52 6.14
N GLY A 538 11.94 18.85 7.41
CA GLY A 538 11.03 19.94 7.80
C GLY A 538 9.61 19.75 7.25
N THR A 539 9.12 20.72 6.48
CA THR A 539 7.80 20.70 5.84
C THR A 539 7.92 20.29 4.37
N GLU A 540 7.05 19.38 3.92
CA GLU A 540 7.01 18.88 2.53
C GLU A 540 5.61 19.03 1.92
N THR A 541 5.48 19.90 0.93
CA THR A 541 4.23 20.10 0.16
C THR A 541 4.02 18.96 -0.85
N LYS A 542 2.84 18.34 -0.83
CA LYS A 542 2.49 17.11 -1.57
C LYS A 542 1.13 17.22 -2.23
N SER A 543 0.87 16.43 -3.27
CA SER A 543 -0.49 16.29 -3.81
C SER A 543 -1.41 15.67 -2.76
N SER A 544 -2.71 15.96 -2.82
CA SER A 544 -3.73 15.32 -1.97
C SER A 544 -3.64 13.78 -1.98
N PHE A 545 -3.35 13.19 -3.15
CA PHE A 545 -3.18 11.74 -3.32
C PHE A 545 -1.93 11.19 -2.61
N ASP A 546 -0.77 11.84 -2.79
CA ASP A 546 0.49 11.45 -2.13
C ASP A 546 0.43 11.70 -0.61
N ALA A 547 -0.34 12.70 -0.18
CA ALA A 547 -0.61 13.01 1.21
C ALA A 547 -1.55 12.00 1.86
N ALA A 548 -2.60 11.54 1.17
CA ALA A 548 -3.48 10.46 1.62
C ALA A 548 -2.73 9.12 1.69
N PHE A 549 -2.06 8.72 0.61
CA PHE A 549 -1.54 7.36 0.40
C PHE A 549 0.01 7.26 0.30
N PRO A 550 0.81 7.81 1.24
CA PRO A 550 2.28 7.90 1.12
C PRO A 550 3.00 6.55 1.09
N PHE A 551 2.30 5.46 1.44
CA PHE A 551 2.80 4.08 1.43
C PHE A 551 2.45 3.32 0.14
N ALA A 552 1.61 3.87 -0.75
CA ALA A 552 1.11 3.13 -1.93
C ALA A 552 2.19 2.76 -2.95
N ALA A 553 3.33 3.47 -2.95
CA ALA A 553 4.52 3.14 -3.73
C ALA A 553 5.55 2.27 -2.95
N GLN A 554 5.36 2.02 -1.65
CA GLN A 554 6.36 1.42 -0.75
C GLN A 554 6.20 -0.11 -0.60
N THR A 555 5.89 -0.80 -1.69
CA THR A 555 5.60 -2.25 -1.70
C THR A 555 6.78 -3.14 -1.25
N LEU A 556 8.02 -2.63 -1.33
CA LEU A 556 9.23 -3.33 -0.86
C LEU A 556 9.21 -3.66 0.64
N TYR A 557 8.60 -2.81 1.48
CA TYR A 557 8.52 -3.02 2.93
C TYR A 557 7.91 -4.39 3.29
N HIS A 558 6.74 -4.66 2.72
CA HIS A 558 5.98 -5.89 2.90
C HIS A 558 6.74 -7.13 2.39
N ARG A 559 7.57 -6.98 1.34
CA ARG A 559 8.38 -8.07 0.79
C ARG A 559 9.51 -8.50 1.72
N PHE A 560 10.06 -7.60 2.54
CA PHE A 560 11.19 -7.90 3.43
C PHE A 560 10.83 -8.83 4.60
N PHE A 561 9.55 -9.04 4.88
CA PHE A 561 9.09 -10.04 5.86
C PHE A 561 9.29 -11.49 5.39
N GLY A 562 9.43 -11.74 4.08
CA GLY A 562 9.70 -13.07 3.51
C GLY A 562 8.57 -14.09 3.73
N ARG A 563 8.88 -15.38 3.55
CA ARG A 563 7.96 -16.50 3.81
C ARG A 563 7.32 -16.52 5.21
N PRO A 564 8.02 -16.18 6.32
CA PRO A 564 7.38 -16.15 7.64
C PRO A 564 6.23 -15.14 7.72
N GLY A 565 6.36 -14.01 7.03
CA GLY A 565 5.34 -12.96 6.94
C GLY A 565 5.35 -11.94 8.10
N LEU A 566 4.46 -10.96 7.97
CA LEU A 566 4.16 -9.92 8.94
C LEU A 566 3.03 -10.39 9.88
N ALA A 567 3.16 -10.08 11.16
CA ALA A 567 2.05 -9.98 12.09
C ALA A 567 1.91 -8.50 12.45
N GLU A 568 0.83 -7.87 12.00
CA GLU A 568 0.42 -6.55 12.48
C GLU A 568 -0.60 -6.76 13.61
N VAL A 569 -0.54 -5.91 14.64
CA VAL A 569 -1.64 -5.73 15.61
C VAL A 569 -1.89 -4.24 15.81
N GLN A 570 -3.14 -3.87 16.08
CA GLN A 570 -3.48 -2.51 16.49
C GLN A 570 -4.46 -2.52 17.67
N VAL A 571 -4.27 -1.62 18.63
CA VAL A 571 -5.10 -1.49 19.83
C VAL A 571 -5.39 -0.02 20.15
N LEU A 572 -6.60 0.29 20.59
CA LEU A 572 -6.99 1.63 21.05
C LEU A 572 -7.03 1.65 22.57
N VAL A 573 -6.14 2.45 23.17
CA VAL A 573 -5.92 2.52 24.61
C VAL A 573 -6.63 3.75 25.18
N PRO A 574 -7.48 3.60 26.22
CA PRO A 574 -8.07 4.72 26.95
C PRO A 574 -7.03 5.66 27.56
N ASP A 575 -7.34 6.95 27.73
CA ASP A 575 -6.41 7.89 28.37
C ASP A 575 -6.03 7.50 29.80
N ALA A 576 -6.98 6.95 30.57
CA ALA A 576 -6.79 6.58 31.97
C ALA A 576 -5.75 5.46 32.19
N SER A 577 -5.51 4.62 31.17
CA SER A 577 -4.54 3.51 31.21
C SER A 577 -3.32 3.74 30.30
N LEU A 578 -3.23 4.89 29.63
CA LEU A 578 -2.26 5.18 28.58
C LEU A 578 -0.79 5.04 29.03
N GLU A 579 -0.43 5.64 30.17
CA GLU A 579 0.94 5.62 30.67
C GLU A 579 1.33 4.22 31.15
N ARG A 580 0.41 3.54 31.85
CA ARG A 580 0.55 2.15 32.26
C ARG A 580 0.77 1.23 31.06
N PHE A 581 -0.06 1.34 30.02
CA PHE A 581 0.08 0.57 28.78
C PHE A 581 1.44 0.79 28.11
N VAL A 582 1.90 2.04 27.99
CA VAL A 582 3.21 2.33 27.35
C VAL A 582 4.36 1.78 28.18
N GLY A 583 4.29 1.86 29.51
CA GLY A 583 5.30 1.29 30.43
C GLY A 583 5.35 -0.24 30.38
N GLU A 584 4.19 -0.90 30.51
CA GLU A 584 4.09 -2.36 30.46
C GLU A 584 4.43 -2.91 29.06
N LEU A 585 4.07 -2.20 27.98
CA LEU A 585 4.50 -2.53 26.62
C LEU A 585 6.02 -2.44 26.47
N ALA A 586 6.66 -1.40 27.02
CA ALA A 586 8.12 -1.28 27.00
C ALA A 586 8.78 -2.45 27.75
N ALA A 587 8.30 -2.77 28.95
CA ALA A 587 8.79 -3.89 29.74
C ALA A 587 8.55 -5.26 29.06
N LEU A 588 7.43 -5.43 28.36
CA LEU A 588 7.11 -6.64 27.58
C LEU A 588 8.02 -6.77 26.34
N VAL A 589 8.29 -5.67 25.64
CA VAL A 589 9.24 -5.63 24.50
C VAL A 589 10.66 -5.89 24.96
N ASP A 590 11.12 -5.31 26.07
CA ASP A 590 12.46 -5.54 26.60
C ASP A 590 12.61 -6.96 27.20
N ARG A 591 11.55 -7.56 27.77
CA ARG A 591 11.53 -8.95 28.31
C ARG A 591 11.52 -10.03 27.24
N VAL A 592 10.61 -9.95 26.27
CA VAL A 592 10.39 -11.02 25.27
C VAL A 592 11.25 -10.82 24.02
N ASP A 593 11.73 -9.59 23.82
CA ASP A 593 12.56 -9.11 22.71
C ASP A 593 12.11 -9.62 21.31
N PRO A 594 10.84 -9.35 20.95
CA PRO A 594 10.27 -9.74 19.66
C PRO A 594 10.90 -8.96 18.52
N LEU A 595 10.76 -9.48 17.30
CA LEU A 595 11.23 -8.80 16.09
C LEU A 595 10.22 -7.74 15.62
N LEU A 596 10.00 -6.75 16.49
CA LEU A 596 9.24 -5.53 16.25
C LEU A 596 10.01 -4.65 15.26
N VAL A 597 9.38 -4.36 14.11
CA VAL A 597 9.98 -3.58 13.02
C VAL A 597 9.70 -2.09 13.21
N MET A 598 8.45 -1.75 13.51
CA MET A 598 7.93 -0.37 13.52
C MET A 598 6.73 -0.27 14.47
N MET A 599 6.49 0.93 15.01
CA MET A 599 5.20 1.27 15.63
C MET A 599 4.65 2.57 15.01
N SER A 600 3.33 2.79 15.11
CA SER A 600 2.71 4.09 14.85
C SER A 600 1.60 4.41 15.85
N VAL A 601 1.37 5.70 16.07
CA VAL A 601 0.38 6.27 17.00
C VAL A 601 -0.60 7.13 16.20
N LYS A 602 -1.88 7.05 16.57
CA LYS A 602 -2.94 7.97 16.15
C LYS A 602 -3.83 8.31 17.34
N ARG A 603 -4.53 9.44 17.26
CA ARG A 603 -5.51 9.88 18.26
C ARG A 603 -6.92 9.70 17.72
N PHE A 604 -7.83 9.22 18.56
CA PHE A 604 -9.26 9.01 18.26
C PHE A 604 -10.13 9.82 19.21
N LEU A 605 -11.27 10.30 18.71
CA LEU A 605 -12.35 10.90 19.48
C LEU A 605 -13.69 10.42 18.93
N GLY A 606 -14.59 9.99 19.82
CA GLY A 606 -15.86 9.37 19.46
C GLY A 606 -16.34 8.34 20.46
N ARG A 607 -17.36 7.57 20.08
CA ARG A 607 -17.93 6.46 20.87
C ARG A 607 -17.83 5.18 20.06
N GLN A 608 -17.46 4.07 20.69
CA GLN A 608 -17.50 2.77 20.02
C GLN A 608 -18.96 2.39 19.72
N ARG A 609 -19.24 1.88 18.52
CA ARG A 609 -20.60 1.49 18.09
C ARG A 609 -20.73 0.05 17.59
N SER A 610 -19.64 -0.64 17.29
CA SER A 610 -19.64 -2.02 16.77
C SER A 610 -18.32 -2.75 17.13
N LEU A 611 -18.04 -3.87 16.47
CA LEU A 611 -16.76 -4.59 16.57
C LEU A 611 -15.56 -3.79 16.03
N ALA A 612 -15.81 -2.77 15.21
CA ALA A 612 -14.76 -2.03 14.52
C ALA A 612 -14.08 -0.98 15.39
N MET A 613 -12.91 -0.53 14.93
CA MET A 613 -11.98 0.31 15.67
C MET A 613 -12.49 1.76 15.76
N SER A 614 -13.19 2.05 16.85
CA SER A 614 -13.97 3.28 17.06
C SER A 614 -14.07 3.62 18.55
N GLY A 615 -13.99 4.89 18.94
CA GLY A 615 -13.98 5.28 20.36
C GLY A 615 -13.17 6.55 20.61
N SER A 616 -12.73 6.75 21.86
CA SER A 616 -11.85 7.84 22.28
C SER A 616 -10.61 7.28 22.96
N GLY A 617 -9.43 7.78 22.58
CA GLY A 617 -8.16 7.31 23.14
C GLY A 617 -7.01 7.39 22.14
N SER A 618 -5.95 6.61 22.39
CA SER A 618 -4.74 6.55 21.56
C SER A 618 -4.58 5.18 20.92
N LEU A 619 -4.61 5.12 19.59
CA LEU A 619 -4.39 3.91 18.81
C LEU A 619 -2.89 3.67 18.64
N PHE A 620 -2.42 2.50 19.06
CA PHE A 620 -1.09 1.97 18.79
C PHE A 620 -1.16 0.86 17.74
N ALA A 621 -0.32 0.95 16.71
CA ALA A 621 -0.13 -0.11 15.73
C ALA A 621 1.31 -0.62 15.79
N LEU A 622 1.50 -1.94 15.77
CA LEU A 622 2.79 -2.62 15.87
C LEU A 622 2.98 -3.58 14.69
N ASP A 623 4.05 -3.40 13.93
CA ASP A 623 4.43 -4.31 12.82
C ASP A 623 5.57 -5.22 13.28
N LEU A 624 5.32 -6.54 13.34
CA LEU A 624 6.29 -7.54 13.80
C LEU A 624 6.56 -8.61 12.74
N ALA A 625 7.81 -9.01 12.55
CA ALA A 625 8.11 -10.18 11.74
C ALA A 625 7.75 -11.47 12.49
N ARG A 626 7.09 -12.43 11.82
CA ARG A 626 6.63 -13.67 12.47
C ARG A 626 7.82 -14.56 12.86
N THR A 627 7.96 -14.76 14.17
CA THR A 627 8.98 -15.62 14.82
C THR A 627 8.36 -16.28 16.06
N GLY A 628 9.03 -17.27 16.66
CA GLY A 628 8.57 -17.86 17.93
C GLY A 628 8.54 -16.86 19.10
N ALA A 629 9.47 -15.91 19.15
CA ALA A 629 9.44 -14.82 20.14
C ALA A 629 8.25 -13.87 19.89
N THR A 630 7.96 -13.55 18.63
CA THR A 630 6.78 -12.76 18.24
C THR A 630 5.47 -13.46 18.63
N ALA A 631 5.40 -14.80 18.55
CA ALA A 631 4.23 -15.54 18.98
C ALA A 631 3.99 -15.47 20.50
N ARG A 632 5.06 -15.62 21.32
CA ARG A 632 4.97 -15.44 22.77
C ARG A 632 4.59 -14.01 23.15
N PHE A 633 5.28 -13.02 22.56
CA PHE A 633 5.00 -11.61 22.78
C PHE A 633 3.53 -11.27 22.54
N LEU A 634 2.93 -11.78 21.46
CA LEU A 634 1.53 -11.51 21.16
C LEU A 634 0.56 -12.23 22.11
N SER A 635 0.92 -13.40 22.65
CA SER A 635 0.13 -14.07 23.70
C SER A 635 0.21 -13.39 25.06
N GLU A 636 1.31 -12.70 25.39
CA GLU A 636 1.43 -11.86 26.59
C GLU A 636 0.80 -10.48 26.37
N PHE A 637 0.85 -9.95 25.15
CA PHE A 637 0.20 -8.71 24.74
C PHE A 637 -1.34 -8.81 24.84
N ASP A 638 -1.92 -9.96 24.51
CA ASP A 638 -3.35 -10.24 24.71
C ASP A 638 -3.79 -10.05 26.18
N ALA A 639 -2.91 -10.26 27.17
CA ALA A 639 -3.19 -9.98 28.58
C ALA A 639 -3.07 -8.47 28.88
N LEU A 640 -2.01 -7.81 28.43
CA LEU A 640 -1.83 -6.35 28.54
C LEU A 640 -3.04 -5.57 27.97
N VAL A 641 -3.63 -6.06 26.88
CA VAL A 641 -4.85 -5.50 26.28
C VAL A 641 -6.04 -5.53 27.24
N LEU A 642 -6.26 -6.66 27.93
CA LEU A 642 -7.32 -6.79 28.94
C LEU A 642 -7.01 -5.93 30.18
N ASP A 643 -5.80 -6.03 30.72
CA ASP A 643 -5.39 -5.38 31.97
C ASP A 643 -5.40 -3.85 31.89
N THR A 644 -5.37 -3.28 30.68
CA THR A 644 -5.45 -1.83 30.41
C THR A 644 -6.78 -1.38 29.81
N GLY A 645 -7.75 -2.29 29.59
CA GLY A 645 -9.02 -1.97 28.95
C GLY A 645 -8.87 -1.48 27.51
N ALA A 646 -7.84 -1.92 26.79
CA ALA A 646 -7.58 -1.53 25.41
C ALA A 646 -8.47 -2.32 24.43
N GLN A 647 -8.97 -1.66 23.40
CA GLN A 647 -9.79 -2.29 22.36
C GLN A 647 -8.89 -2.89 21.25
N PRO A 648 -8.99 -4.19 20.89
CA PRO A 648 -8.25 -4.77 19.77
C PRO A 648 -8.90 -4.47 18.41
N ASN A 649 -8.08 -4.24 17.37
CA ASN A 649 -8.58 -4.01 16.01
C ASN A 649 -8.79 -5.34 15.24
N VAL A 650 -10.05 -5.77 15.16
CA VAL A 650 -10.51 -7.00 14.47
C VAL A 650 -10.08 -7.06 12.99
N ALA A 651 -9.95 -5.93 12.30
CA ALA A 651 -9.52 -5.89 10.90
C ALA A 651 -8.00 -6.13 10.71
N LYS A 652 -7.23 -6.09 11.81
CA LYS A 652 -5.76 -6.03 11.80
C LYS A 652 -5.10 -7.25 12.41
N ASP A 653 -5.59 -7.74 13.54
CA ASP A 653 -5.06 -8.99 14.08
C ASP A 653 -5.73 -10.22 13.43
N SER A 654 -4.90 -11.08 12.85
CA SER A 654 -5.32 -12.35 12.26
C SER A 654 -5.36 -13.52 13.24
N ARG A 655 -4.83 -13.39 14.48
CA ARG A 655 -5.00 -14.42 15.53
C ARG A 655 -6.22 -14.17 16.42
N LEU A 656 -6.45 -12.91 16.83
CA LEU A 656 -7.33 -12.46 17.92
C LEU A 656 -8.27 -13.56 18.45
N PRO A 657 -8.00 -14.16 19.62
CA PRO A 657 -8.84 -15.25 20.12
C PRO A 657 -10.26 -14.76 20.42
N ALA A 658 -11.28 -15.60 20.20
CA ALA A 658 -12.68 -15.27 20.50
C ALA A 658 -12.84 -14.76 21.95
N ARG A 659 -12.23 -15.44 22.93
CA ARG A 659 -12.10 -15.00 24.34
C ARG A 659 -11.64 -13.54 24.49
N ILE A 660 -10.60 -13.11 23.76
CA ILE A 660 -10.05 -11.76 23.88
C ILE A 660 -10.97 -10.75 23.20
N ALA A 661 -11.56 -11.10 22.06
CA ALA A 661 -12.59 -10.28 21.42
C ALA A 661 -13.80 -10.09 22.34
N ALA A 662 -14.31 -11.15 22.97
CA ALA A 662 -15.44 -11.11 23.87
C ALA A 662 -15.21 -10.24 25.11
N MET A 663 -14.02 -10.32 25.71
CA MET A 663 -13.68 -9.55 26.91
C MET A 663 -13.28 -8.09 26.61
N ALA A 664 -12.72 -7.79 25.41
CA ALA A 664 -12.15 -6.48 25.08
C ALA A 664 -12.96 -5.64 24.08
N LEU A 665 -14.06 -6.16 23.53
CA LEU A 665 -14.95 -5.42 22.63
C LEU A 665 -16.34 -5.24 23.28
N PRO A 666 -16.63 -4.05 23.87
CA PRO A 666 -17.93 -3.73 24.49
C PRO A 666 -19.20 -4.09 23.71
N HIS A 667 -19.16 -4.18 22.37
CA HIS A 667 -20.30 -4.53 21.52
C HIS A 667 -20.27 -5.96 20.97
N TYR A 668 -19.47 -6.87 21.53
CA TYR A 668 -19.36 -8.24 21.03
C TYR A 668 -20.67 -9.03 21.16
N GLU A 669 -21.24 -9.14 22.36
CA GLU A 669 -22.48 -9.90 22.58
C GLU A 669 -23.77 -9.18 22.14
N SER A 670 -23.73 -7.87 21.90
CA SER A 670 -24.83 -7.16 21.21
C SER A 670 -24.79 -7.46 19.70
N PHE A 671 -23.60 -7.41 19.09
CA PHE A 671 -23.43 -7.73 17.68
C PHE A 671 -23.75 -9.20 17.35
N ARG A 672 -23.32 -10.16 18.18
CA ARG A 672 -23.63 -11.60 17.97
C ARG A 672 -25.13 -11.89 17.97
N ARG A 673 -25.87 -11.31 18.93
CA ARG A 673 -27.34 -11.41 18.95
C ARG A 673 -27.96 -10.79 17.69
N ARG A 674 -27.48 -9.61 17.25
CA ARG A 674 -27.99 -8.99 16.02
C ARG A 674 -27.68 -9.79 14.76
N LEU A 675 -26.56 -10.52 14.69
CA LEU A 675 -26.31 -11.45 13.59
C LEU A 675 -27.33 -12.60 13.60
N ALA A 676 -27.59 -13.23 14.75
CA ALA A 676 -28.60 -14.29 14.86
C ALA A 676 -30.03 -13.82 14.54
N GLU A 677 -30.36 -12.54 14.79
CA GLU A 677 -31.63 -11.92 14.40
C GLU A 677 -31.72 -11.66 12.88
N CYS A 678 -30.63 -11.25 12.23
CA CYS A 678 -30.64 -10.81 10.82
C CYS A 678 -30.34 -11.93 9.82
N ASP A 679 -29.52 -12.91 10.22
CA ASP A 679 -29.11 -14.08 9.44
C ASP A 679 -29.14 -15.34 10.36
N PRO A 680 -30.33 -15.82 10.76
CA PRO A 680 -30.47 -16.96 11.68
C PRO A 680 -29.91 -18.27 11.10
N GLU A 681 -29.93 -18.41 9.78
CA GLU A 681 -29.31 -19.53 9.05
C GLU A 681 -27.78 -19.39 8.94
N HIS A 682 -27.21 -18.26 9.39
CA HIS A 682 -25.83 -17.85 9.20
C HIS A 682 -25.31 -18.14 7.78
N LEU A 683 -26.04 -17.68 6.77
CA LEU A 683 -25.66 -17.73 5.35
C LEU A 683 -24.37 -16.97 5.07
N TYR A 684 -24.10 -15.90 5.81
CA TYR A 684 -22.87 -15.11 5.73
C TYR A 684 -21.83 -15.58 6.75
N ARG A 685 -20.74 -16.18 6.28
CA ARG A 685 -19.65 -16.68 7.15
C ARG A 685 -18.27 -16.43 6.55
N SER A 686 -17.28 -16.25 7.42
CA SER A 686 -15.87 -16.15 7.04
C SER A 686 -14.98 -16.90 8.03
N GLU A 687 -13.72 -17.09 7.67
CA GLU A 687 -12.70 -17.60 8.60
C GLU A 687 -12.48 -16.65 9.80
N LEU A 688 -12.76 -15.35 9.63
CA LEU A 688 -12.83 -14.40 10.75
C LEU A 688 -14.00 -14.70 11.68
N SER A 689 -15.22 -14.87 11.14
CA SER A 689 -16.42 -15.10 11.97
C SER A 689 -16.33 -16.44 12.69
N ARG A 690 -15.89 -17.50 11.99
CA ARG A 690 -15.59 -18.82 12.54
C ARG A 690 -14.59 -18.78 13.69
N ARG A 691 -13.51 -17.98 13.57
CA ARG A 691 -12.46 -17.83 14.60
C ARG A 691 -12.89 -16.96 15.79
N LEU A 692 -13.83 -16.04 15.57
CA LEU A 692 -14.36 -15.13 16.59
C LEU A 692 -15.72 -15.56 17.15
N GLU A 693 -16.22 -16.74 16.77
CA GLU A 693 -17.50 -17.30 17.20
C GLU A 693 -18.71 -16.37 16.93
N LEU A 694 -18.64 -15.71 15.76
CA LEU A 694 -19.66 -14.81 15.17
C LEU A 694 -20.46 -15.51 14.05
#